data_AF-A0A4Z1KVJ5-F1
#
_entry.id   AF-A0A4Z1KVJ5-F1
#
_cell.length_a   1.000
_cell.length_b   1.000
_cell.length_c   1.000
_cell.angle_alpha   90.00
_cell.angle_beta   90.00
_cell.angle_gamma   90.00
#
_symmetry.space_group_name_H-M   'P 1'
#
loop_
_entity.id
_entity.type
_entity.pdbx_description
1 polymer ?
#
loop_
_entity_poly.entity_id
_entity_poly.type
_entity_poly.pdbx_seq_one_letter_code
_entity_poly.pdbx_strand_id
1 'polypeptide(L)'
;MPADRLLTNVLRAYQGVPDPAQTDRILGTTTSLLTTLTNPLNISLLTSHLLTAPAIWNNTDGLRICLRIISVFNTAAITVCKNEVESHNEHPPYDAYQPRKGGGIGSDDWARSVIKGADDRSPRWQHLLVIAGVLIGMENGGRHGLSSGLRYTLERALVTAANLALENPMRDGILAAESIVLALNHAFPLLSDGVRAGLNYDTLVMIMVRSVTALEGYQDGIFLQNIDADVKQVPGDKFDWSSISSSFLQLQKQASSPILSSMGPLSRLIAYAIENMSNSLLAIEIREHLLSFSGRLLEGWKRNKLSEIDPSEEAAFLTPETLQITAPVLWQVLKSAMFATVVILQGLMGRTMLDPILSTRRLAPIGASETLIILGNIHFISSRLGSNSFSAYVFVNLSSLDILSNYPLESRELLIAIYPTQAGEIPNNPLQRNHDLFYLNTCEHLTNILSPPDNEGLIISVAAPYLNPTAHPGFLEIFEAAHSAVLAVLSAPQNTKLTARFIPTYVDALFNSFPNNLSPRQFRYAFKSLIHITTPPTPLSTAEPMLAETLLEMLHHRATHAPTSPLPPSVYARDTASQQDSQTPLSEQAYLMLTLLDALPNLPLDVLQAWLPISADLLNSIEDTYMRERCKARFWEVLESGEMDVERSALCVGW
;
A
#
# COMPACT_ATOMS: atom_id res chain seq x y z
N MET A 1 14.55 45.34 -31.35
CA MET A 1 13.84 45.28 -32.65
C MET A 1 12.98 44.01 -32.81
N PRO A 2 13.50 42.76 -32.78
CA PRO A 2 12.63 41.57 -32.85
C PRO A 2 11.86 41.28 -31.54
N ALA A 3 12.49 41.49 -30.38
CA ALA A 3 11.86 41.27 -29.06
C ALA A 3 10.68 42.22 -28.77
N ASP A 4 10.75 43.49 -29.20
CA ASP A 4 9.71 44.49 -28.96
C ASP A 4 8.40 44.19 -29.71
N ARG A 5 8.52 43.68 -30.94
CA ARG A 5 7.38 43.21 -31.74
C ARG A 5 6.74 41.97 -31.12
N LEU A 6 7.56 41.02 -30.63
CA LEU A 6 7.07 39.83 -29.93
C LEU A 6 6.34 40.21 -28.64
N LEU A 7 6.90 41.13 -27.84
CA LEU A 7 6.28 41.62 -26.61
C LEU A 7 4.90 42.24 -26.87
N THR A 8 4.80 43.11 -27.86
CA THR A 8 3.52 43.77 -28.22
C THR A 8 2.47 42.75 -28.68
N ASN A 9 2.89 41.76 -29.45
CA ASN A 9 2.00 40.69 -29.91
C ASN A 9 1.51 39.81 -28.76
N VAL A 10 2.39 39.45 -27.82
CA VAL A 10 2.02 38.63 -26.64
C VAL A 10 1.10 39.40 -25.70
N LEU A 11 1.38 40.67 -25.43
CA LEU A 11 0.52 41.50 -24.58
C LEU A 11 -0.88 41.67 -25.17
N ARG A 12 -0.98 41.80 -26.50
CA ARG A 12 -2.29 41.79 -27.18
C ARG A 12 -2.97 40.42 -27.08
N ALA A 13 -2.21 39.33 -27.23
CA ALA A 13 -2.74 37.98 -27.13
C ALA A 13 -3.27 37.66 -25.72
N TYR A 14 -2.64 38.18 -24.66
CA TYR A 14 -3.14 38.04 -23.28
C TYR A 14 -4.55 38.60 -23.07
N GLN A 15 -4.89 39.67 -23.78
CA GLN A 15 -6.21 40.32 -23.71
C GLN A 15 -7.28 39.62 -24.58
N GLY A 16 -6.90 38.60 -25.36
CA GLY A 16 -7.79 37.87 -26.25
C GLY A 16 -8.76 36.92 -25.54
N VAL A 17 -9.64 36.32 -26.32
CA VAL A 17 -10.52 35.23 -25.89
C VAL A 17 -9.69 33.94 -25.71
N PRO A 18 -9.97 33.09 -24.70
CA PRO A 18 -9.31 31.80 -24.55
C PRO A 18 -9.39 30.95 -25.82
N ASP A 19 -8.24 30.51 -26.32
CA ASP A 19 -8.11 29.58 -27.44
C ASP A 19 -7.02 28.53 -27.08
N PRO A 20 -7.39 27.26 -26.87
CA PRO A 20 -6.46 26.20 -26.51
C PRO A 20 -5.28 26.07 -27.48
N ALA A 21 -5.52 26.25 -28.79
CA ALA A 21 -4.48 26.14 -29.81
C ALA A 21 -3.48 27.30 -29.78
N GLN A 22 -3.93 28.49 -29.35
CA GLN A 22 -3.05 29.65 -29.19
C GLN A 22 -2.37 29.71 -27.82
N THR A 23 -2.93 29.05 -26.80
CA THR A 23 -2.39 29.05 -25.43
C THR A 23 -0.94 28.53 -25.41
N ASP A 24 -0.64 27.45 -26.14
CA ASP A 24 0.72 26.89 -26.28
C ASP A 24 1.70 27.91 -26.88
N ARG A 25 1.25 28.59 -27.94
CA ARG A 25 2.05 29.61 -28.60
C ARG A 25 2.31 30.79 -27.68
N ILE A 26 1.28 31.26 -26.97
CA ILE A 26 1.38 32.37 -26.02
C ILE A 26 2.41 32.03 -24.94
N LEU A 27 2.25 30.90 -24.23
CA LEU A 27 3.18 30.52 -23.16
C LEU A 27 4.61 30.26 -23.67
N GLY A 28 4.77 29.69 -24.86
CA GLY A 28 6.08 29.51 -25.50
C GLY A 28 6.77 30.85 -25.79
N THR A 29 6.02 31.81 -26.36
CA THR A 29 6.54 33.16 -26.60
C THR A 29 6.85 33.91 -25.31
N THR A 30 6.02 33.76 -24.26
CA THR A 30 6.27 34.32 -22.94
C THR A 30 7.56 33.78 -22.34
N THR A 31 7.78 32.47 -22.42
CA THR A 31 9.01 31.83 -21.93
C THR A 31 10.24 32.39 -22.65
N SER A 32 10.19 32.52 -23.97
CA SER A 32 11.28 33.10 -24.76
C SER A 32 11.55 34.57 -24.36
N LEU A 33 10.50 35.38 -24.20
CA LEU A 33 10.64 36.77 -23.76
C LEU A 33 11.24 36.87 -22.35
N LEU A 34 10.79 36.04 -21.40
CA LEU A 34 11.36 36.01 -20.04
C LEU A 34 12.87 35.77 -20.03
N THR A 35 13.41 35.02 -21.00
CA THR A 35 14.86 34.72 -21.08
C THR A 35 15.69 35.74 -21.87
N THR A 36 15.05 36.56 -22.72
CA THR A 36 15.73 37.43 -23.68
C THR A 36 15.59 38.92 -23.37
N LEU A 37 14.60 39.31 -22.57
CA LEU A 37 14.42 40.70 -22.15
C LEU A 37 15.60 41.18 -21.31
N THR A 38 16.11 42.36 -21.66
CA THR A 38 17.31 42.98 -21.03
C THR A 38 16.97 43.97 -19.92
N ASN A 39 15.70 44.39 -19.82
CA ASN A 39 15.24 45.34 -18.82
C ASN A 39 14.45 44.63 -17.70
N PRO A 40 14.92 44.66 -16.44
CA PRO A 40 14.21 44.15 -15.25
C PRO A 40 12.72 44.55 -15.17
N LEU A 41 12.40 45.81 -15.50
CA LEU A 41 11.02 46.30 -15.44
C LEU A 41 10.10 45.59 -16.43
N ASN A 42 10.61 45.27 -17.63
CA ASN A 42 9.84 44.56 -18.64
C ASN A 42 9.55 43.12 -18.21
N ILE A 43 10.44 42.49 -17.45
CA ILE A 43 10.22 41.17 -16.86
C ILE A 43 9.12 41.26 -15.80
N SER A 44 9.19 42.23 -14.87
CA SER A 44 8.12 42.42 -13.87
C SER A 44 6.76 42.65 -14.52
N LEU A 45 6.69 43.52 -15.54
CA LEU A 45 5.45 43.80 -16.25
C LEU A 45 4.93 42.58 -17.01
N LEU A 46 5.80 41.83 -17.69
CA LEU A 46 5.40 40.63 -18.41
C LEU A 46 4.81 39.57 -17.47
N THR A 47 5.40 39.39 -16.29
CA THR A 47 4.87 38.51 -15.24
C THR A 47 3.51 38.99 -14.74
N SER A 48 3.36 40.28 -14.36
CA SER A 48 2.09 40.86 -13.89
C SER A 48 0.98 40.72 -14.94
N HIS A 49 1.29 40.95 -16.22
CA HIS A 49 0.35 40.78 -17.31
C HIS A 49 -0.02 39.31 -17.57
N LEU A 50 0.91 38.36 -17.41
CA LEU A 50 0.60 36.93 -17.52
C LEU A 50 -0.35 36.47 -16.42
N LEU A 51 -0.11 36.90 -15.17
CA LEU A 51 -0.94 36.51 -14.02
C LEU A 51 -2.37 37.09 -14.09
N THR A 52 -2.54 38.19 -14.81
CA THR A 52 -3.85 38.82 -15.03
C THR A 52 -4.47 38.51 -16.39
N ALA A 53 -3.84 37.66 -17.22
CA ALA A 53 -4.25 37.41 -18.61
C ALA A 53 -5.56 36.60 -18.72
N PRO A 54 -6.67 37.18 -19.21
CA PRO A 54 -7.92 36.44 -19.40
C PRO A 54 -7.79 35.28 -20.38
N ALA A 55 -6.96 35.41 -21.43
CA ALA A 55 -6.74 34.35 -22.42
C ALA A 55 -6.16 33.06 -21.81
N ILE A 56 -5.49 33.16 -20.66
CA ILE A 56 -4.89 32.02 -19.96
C ILE A 56 -5.81 31.51 -18.86
N TRP A 57 -6.30 32.40 -17.98
CA TRP A 57 -6.99 32.00 -16.75
C TRP A 57 -8.49 31.71 -16.92
N ASN A 58 -9.13 32.19 -18.00
CA ASN A 58 -10.53 31.89 -18.29
C ASN A 58 -10.71 30.60 -19.13
N ASN A 59 -9.64 29.83 -19.35
CA ASN A 59 -9.68 28.58 -20.10
C ASN A 59 -10.14 27.40 -19.20
N THR A 60 -10.72 26.35 -19.79
CA THR A 60 -11.30 25.18 -19.10
C THR A 60 -10.27 24.11 -18.73
N ASP A 61 -9.00 24.29 -19.08
CA ASP A 61 -7.93 23.30 -18.83
C ASP A 61 -7.51 23.16 -17.35
N GLY A 62 -8.08 23.98 -16.45
CA GLY A 62 -7.97 23.83 -15.00
C GLY A 62 -6.53 23.74 -14.49
N LEU A 63 -6.23 22.69 -13.72
CA LEU A 63 -4.93 22.52 -13.07
C LEU A 63 -3.76 22.33 -14.05
N ARG A 64 -4.02 21.89 -15.29
CA ARG A 64 -3.00 21.78 -16.33
C ARG A 64 -2.41 23.14 -16.69
N ILE A 65 -3.22 24.21 -16.70
CA ILE A 65 -2.71 25.57 -16.89
C ILE A 65 -1.76 25.95 -15.76
N CYS A 66 -2.10 25.62 -14.52
CA CYS A 66 -1.27 25.92 -13.36
C CYS A 66 0.09 25.22 -13.43
N LEU A 67 0.11 23.94 -13.84
CA LEU A 67 1.37 23.21 -14.10
C LEU A 67 2.17 23.84 -15.24
N ARG A 68 1.50 24.31 -16.30
CA ARG A 68 2.16 25.00 -17.41
C ARG A 68 2.75 26.34 -16.98
N ILE A 69 2.10 27.10 -16.11
CA ILE A 69 2.65 28.34 -15.54
C ILE A 69 3.90 28.03 -14.71
N ILE A 70 3.88 27.02 -13.84
CA ILE A 70 5.09 26.54 -13.14
C ILE A 70 6.19 26.21 -14.17
N SER A 71 5.83 25.51 -15.25
CA SER A 71 6.77 25.08 -16.30
C SER A 71 7.38 26.25 -17.09
N VAL A 72 6.62 27.32 -17.35
CA VAL A 72 7.11 28.55 -18.01
C VAL A 72 8.24 29.17 -17.18
N PHE A 73 8.00 29.40 -15.88
CA PHE A 73 9.01 30.01 -15.01
C PHE A 73 10.18 29.07 -14.72
N ASN A 74 9.94 27.77 -14.58
CA ASN A 74 10.99 26.75 -14.45
C ASN A 74 11.92 26.73 -15.67
N THR A 75 11.34 26.65 -16.88
CA THR A 75 12.12 26.62 -18.13
C THR A 75 12.90 27.92 -18.35
N ALA A 76 12.27 29.07 -18.06
CA ALA A 76 12.94 30.35 -18.16
C ALA A 76 14.10 30.47 -17.17
N ALA A 77 13.90 30.06 -15.90
CA ALA A 77 14.93 30.06 -14.87
C ALA A 77 16.12 29.16 -15.23
N ILE A 78 15.88 27.93 -15.71
CA ILE A 78 16.94 27.03 -16.19
C ILE A 78 17.76 27.70 -17.31
N THR A 79 17.09 28.36 -18.24
CA THR A 79 17.74 29.00 -19.39
C THR A 79 18.58 30.20 -18.97
N VAL A 80 18.08 31.03 -18.04
CA VAL A 80 18.84 32.16 -17.49
C VAL A 80 20.09 31.68 -16.75
N CYS A 81 19.95 30.68 -15.89
CA CYS A 81 21.08 30.09 -15.17
C CYS A 81 22.14 29.51 -16.12
N LYS A 82 21.72 28.79 -17.17
CA LYS A 82 22.64 28.29 -18.21
C LYS A 82 23.37 29.41 -18.95
N ASN A 83 22.66 30.46 -19.35
CA ASN A 83 23.26 31.60 -20.06
C ASN A 83 24.28 32.34 -19.19
N GLU A 84 24.03 32.46 -17.88
CA GLU A 84 24.95 33.07 -16.93
C GLU A 84 26.23 32.24 -16.76
N VAL A 85 26.10 30.91 -16.58
CA VAL A 85 27.26 30.00 -16.48
C VAL A 85 28.09 29.98 -17.77
N GLU A 86 27.44 29.93 -18.94
CA GLU A 86 28.13 30.02 -20.23
C GLU A 86 28.87 31.36 -20.39
N SER A 87 28.24 32.47 -19.99
CA SER A 87 28.85 33.80 -20.05
C SER A 87 30.04 33.97 -19.09
N HIS A 88 30.09 33.22 -18.00
CA HIS A 88 31.22 33.20 -17.07
C HIS A 88 32.38 32.28 -17.51
N ASN A 89 32.08 31.21 -18.24
CA ASN A 89 33.07 30.24 -18.73
C ASN A 89 33.72 30.66 -20.06
N GLU A 90 33.04 31.46 -20.88
CA GLU A 90 33.62 32.08 -22.06
C GLU A 90 34.66 33.13 -21.60
N HIS A 91 35.95 32.92 -21.94
CA HIS A 91 37.00 33.93 -21.77
C HIS A 91 36.54 35.24 -22.43
N PRO A 92 36.89 36.43 -21.89
CA PRO A 92 36.37 37.69 -22.41
C PRO A 92 36.61 37.74 -23.91
N PRO A 93 35.56 37.79 -24.76
CA PRO A 93 35.78 37.89 -26.18
C PRO A 93 36.46 39.23 -26.42
N TYR A 94 37.62 39.19 -27.06
CA TYR A 94 38.38 40.37 -27.48
C TYR A 94 37.59 41.26 -28.48
N ASP A 95 36.37 40.88 -28.86
CA ASP A 95 35.49 41.62 -29.76
C ASP A 95 34.18 42.05 -29.07
N ALA A 96 33.98 43.35 -28.95
CA ALA A 96 32.77 44.00 -28.45
C ALA A 96 31.50 43.80 -29.33
N TYR A 97 31.61 43.02 -30.42
CA TYR A 97 30.57 42.84 -31.44
C TYR A 97 29.86 41.48 -31.40
N GLN A 98 30.25 40.54 -30.54
CA GLN A 98 29.47 39.31 -30.37
C GLN A 98 28.23 39.57 -29.49
N PRO A 99 27.02 39.21 -29.96
CA PRO A 99 25.82 39.38 -29.16
C PRO A 99 25.88 38.46 -27.94
N ARG A 100 25.76 39.02 -26.73
CA ARG A 100 25.61 38.24 -25.49
C ARG A 100 24.48 37.23 -25.66
N LYS A 101 24.72 35.97 -25.28
CA LYS A 101 23.64 34.97 -25.22
C LYS A 101 22.68 35.34 -24.09
N GLY A 102 21.40 35.51 -24.43
CA GLY A 102 20.33 35.86 -23.48
C GLY A 102 20.18 37.36 -23.19
N GLY A 103 19.31 37.69 -22.22
CA GLY A 103 19.00 39.07 -21.84
C GLY A 103 20.11 39.82 -21.07
N GLY A 104 21.21 39.15 -20.70
CA GLY A 104 22.34 39.76 -20.00
C GLY A 104 22.07 40.21 -18.56
N ILE A 105 20.96 39.74 -17.96
CA ILE A 105 20.61 39.92 -16.54
C ILE A 105 21.05 38.66 -15.78
N GLY A 106 21.70 38.82 -14.64
CA GLY A 106 22.09 37.69 -13.77
C GLY A 106 20.88 37.01 -13.12
N SER A 107 21.03 35.76 -12.68
CA SER A 107 19.92 34.94 -12.16
C SER A 107 19.22 35.59 -10.96
N ASP A 108 19.97 36.23 -10.07
CA ASP A 108 19.43 36.93 -8.89
C ASP A 108 18.53 38.12 -9.26
N ASP A 109 18.98 38.94 -10.21
CA ASP A 109 18.25 40.13 -10.66
C ASP A 109 17.03 39.74 -11.50
N TRP A 110 17.17 38.69 -12.30
CA TRP A 110 16.06 38.10 -13.05
C TRP A 110 14.98 37.59 -12.10
N ALA A 111 15.35 36.78 -11.10
CA ALA A 111 14.42 36.22 -10.13
C ALA A 111 13.71 37.34 -9.33
N ARG A 112 14.45 38.35 -8.86
CA ARG A 112 13.86 39.53 -8.20
C ARG A 112 12.85 40.24 -9.11
N SER A 113 13.15 40.37 -10.39
CA SER A 113 12.28 41.04 -11.36
C SER A 113 10.99 40.26 -11.59
N VAL A 114 11.09 38.93 -11.72
CA VAL A 114 9.93 38.05 -11.83
C VAL A 114 9.03 38.17 -10.60
N ILE A 115 9.58 38.06 -9.39
CA ILE A 115 8.78 38.15 -8.15
C ILE A 115 8.15 39.52 -7.96
N LYS A 116 8.82 40.62 -8.36
CA LYS A 116 8.21 41.95 -8.36
C LYS A 116 6.98 42.06 -9.26
N GLY A 117 6.87 41.21 -10.27
CA GLY A 117 5.70 41.14 -11.14
C GLY A 117 4.51 40.37 -10.54
N ALA A 118 4.72 39.60 -9.48
CA ALA A 118 3.66 38.98 -8.70
C ALA A 118 3.09 40.00 -7.69
N ASP A 119 2.46 41.04 -8.22
CA ASP A 119 1.95 42.19 -7.49
C ASP A 119 0.50 41.99 -7.01
N ASP A 120 -0.07 43.00 -6.34
CA ASP A 120 -1.42 42.89 -5.74
C ASP A 120 -2.57 42.82 -6.77
N ARG A 121 -2.28 42.80 -8.08
CA ARG A 121 -3.31 42.63 -9.12
C ARG A 121 -3.70 41.17 -9.34
N SER A 122 -2.86 40.24 -8.90
CA SER A 122 -3.12 38.80 -8.95
C SER A 122 -3.32 38.20 -7.55
N PRO A 123 -4.12 37.14 -7.43
CA PRO A 123 -4.31 36.45 -6.15
C PRO A 123 -3.05 35.69 -5.71
N ARG A 124 -2.90 35.50 -4.39
CA ARG A 124 -1.68 34.93 -3.79
C ARG A 124 -1.38 33.49 -4.23
N TRP A 125 -2.40 32.69 -4.54
CA TRP A 125 -2.20 31.32 -5.05
C TRP A 125 -1.51 31.30 -6.43
N GLN A 126 -1.69 32.33 -7.27
CA GLN A 126 -0.96 32.44 -8.54
C GLN A 126 0.51 32.81 -8.32
N HIS A 127 0.81 33.62 -7.30
CA HIS A 127 2.18 34.00 -6.97
C HIS A 127 2.97 32.76 -6.55
N LEU A 128 2.32 31.84 -5.85
CA LEU A 128 2.88 30.56 -5.45
C LEU A 128 3.37 29.75 -6.67
N LEU A 129 2.59 29.70 -7.76
CA LEU A 129 2.97 29.01 -9.00
C LEU A 129 4.24 29.60 -9.62
N VAL A 130 4.35 30.93 -9.62
CA VAL A 130 5.54 31.63 -10.13
C VAL A 130 6.76 31.33 -9.28
N ILE A 131 6.64 31.51 -7.96
CA ILE A 131 7.75 31.28 -7.02
C ILE A 131 8.21 29.82 -7.07
N ALA A 132 7.27 28.87 -7.13
CA ALA A 132 7.58 27.44 -7.28
C ALA A 132 8.37 27.19 -8.57
N GLY A 133 7.90 27.72 -9.71
CA GLY A 133 8.61 27.60 -10.99
C GLY A 133 10.03 28.15 -10.94
N VAL A 134 10.23 29.35 -10.37
CA VAL A 134 11.56 29.95 -10.21
C VAL A 134 12.46 29.10 -9.32
N LEU A 135 11.99 28.67 -8.15
CA LEU A 135 12.77 27.83 -7.22
C LEU A 135 13.17 26.50 -7.87
N ILE A 136 12.23 25.81 -8.54
CA ILE A 136 12.51 24.54 -9.22
C ILE A 136 13.54 24.73 -10.33
N GLY A 137 13.41 25.78 -11.14
CA GLY A 137 14.35 26.00 -12.25
C GLY A 137 15.76 26.34 -11.78
N MET A 138 15.88 27.18 -10.75
CA MET A 138 17.17 27.67 -10.25
C MET A 138 17.91 26.68 -9.33
N GLU A 139 17.18 25.89 -8.53
CA GLU A 139 17.81 25.07 -7.47
C GLU A 139 17.79 23.57 -7.76
N ASN A 140 16.82 23.07 -8.55
CA ASN A 140 16.70 21.63 -8.78
C ASN A 140 17.92 21.07 -9.55
N GLY A 141 18.29 19.83 -9.27
CA GLY A 141 19.46 19.18 -9.88
C GLY A 141 20.80 19.79 -9.49
N GLY A 142 20.88 20.49 -8.34
CA GLY A 142 22.13 21.04 -7.82
C GLY A 142 22.69 22.22 -8.60
N ARG A 143 21.83 22.99 -9.27
CA ARG A 143 22.25 24.15 -10.09
C ARG A 143 22.75 25.33 -9.25
N HIS A 144 22.21 25.53 -8.05
CA HIS A 144 22.55 26.63 -7.15
C HIS A 144 22.55 28.00 -7.85
N GLY A 145 21.53 28.26 -8.67
CA GLY A 145 21.44 29.46 -9.51
C GLY A 145 21.17 30.75 -8.73
N LEU A 146 20.82 30.67 -7.44
CA LEU A 146 20.51 31.82 -6.60
C LEU A 146 21.54 32.01 -5.49
N SER A 147 21.76 33.26 -5.10
CA SER A 147 22.46 33.55 -3.84
C SER A 147 21.69 32.98 -2.65
N SER A 148 22.42 32.52 -1.61
CA SER A 148 21.80 31.90 -0.42
C SER A 148 20.74 32.79 0.24
N GLY A 149 20.98 34.10 0.31
CA GLY A 149 20.03 35.08 0.84
C GLY A 149 18.77 35.23 -0.02
N LEU A 150 18.91 35.28 -1.35
CA LEU A 150 17.74 35.36 -2.23
C LEU A 150 16.96 34.06 -2.23
N ARG A 151 17.64 32.91 -2.28
CA ARG A 151 17.00 31.58 -2.14
C ARG A 151 16.14 31.52 -0.88
N TYR A 152 16.71 31.85 0.28
CA TYR A 152 15.95 31.86 1.55
C TYR A 152 14.77 32.84 1.52
N THR A 153 14.93 33.99 0.87
CA THR A 153 13.85 34.96 0.68
C THR A 153 12.71 34.40 -0.18
N LEU A 154 13.04 33.68 -1.26
CA LEU A 154 12.04 33.02 -2.11
C LEU A 154 11.34 31.86 -1.42
N GLU A 155 12.08 31.03 -0.67
CA GLU A 155 11.50 29.96 0.15
C GLU A 155 10.46 30.54 1.14
N ARG A 156 10.82 31.60 1.86
CA ARG A 156 9.90 32.30 2.78
C ARG A 156 8.72 32.95 2.05
N ALA A 157 8.95 33.53 0.87
CA ALA A 157 7.90 34.12 0.06
C ALA A 157 6.89 33.06 -0.42
N LEU A 158 7.36 31.86 -0.79
CA LEU A 158 6.51 30.72 -1.15
C LEU A 158 5.60 30.34 0.02
N VAL A 159 6.16 30.11 1.21
CA VAL A 159 5.40 29.75 2.42
C VAL A 159 4.42 30.86 2.82
N THR A 160 4.85 32.12 2.74
CA THR A 160 3.97 33.28 3.03
C THR A 160 2.81 33.35 2.05
N ALA A 161 3.08 33.20 0.75
CA ALA A 161 2.04 33.19 -0.28
C ALA A 161 1.06 32.02 -0.09
N ALA A 162 1.56 30.84 0.28
CA ALA A 162 0.73 29.68 0.59
C ALA A 162 -0.20 29.98 1.77
N ASN A 163 0.34 30.43 2.91
CA ASN A 163 -0.45 30.73 4.10
C ASN A 163 -1.51 31.81 3.84
N LEU A 164 -1.17 32.88 3.13
CA LEU A 164 -2.13 33.94 2.77
C LEU A 164 -3.22 33.43 1.81
N ALA A 165 -2.88 32.53 0.89
CA ALA A 165 -3.86 31.93 -0.01
C ALA A 165 -4.80 30.96 0.74
N LEU A 166 -4.32 30.32 1.82
CA LEU A 166 -5.10 29.46 2.69
C LEU A 166 -6.10 30.21 3.58
N GLU A 167 -5.94 31.53 3.80
CA GLU A 167 -6.85 32.32 4.63
C GLU A 167 -8.23 32.52 3.99
N ASN A 168 -8.37 32.44 2.66
CA ASN A 168 -9.64 32.68 1.96
C ASN A 168 -10.01 31.59 0.91
N PRO A 169 -10.08 30.29 1.27
CA PRO A 169 -10.28 29.21 0.28
C PRO A 169 -11.61 29.29 -0.47
N MET A 170 -12.68 29.76 0.22
CA MET A 170 -14.02 29.84 -0.36
C MET A 170 -14.16 30.95 -1.42
N ARG A 171 -13.31 31.99 -1.37
CA ARG A 171 -13.37 33.12 -2.29
C ARG A 171 -12.70 32.80 -3.63
N ASP A 172 -11.60 32.06 -3.58
CA ASP A 172 -10.74 31.81 -4.74
C ASP A 172 -11.09 30.51 -5.49
N GLY A 173 -11.94 29.66 -4.90
CA GLY A 173 -12.51 28.47 -5.53
C GLY A 173 -11.58 27.24 -5.52
N ILE A 174 -12.08 26.13 -6.09
CA ILE A 174 -11.41 24.81 -6.07
C ILE A 174 -10.06 24.85 -6.77
N LEU A 175 -9.98 25.54 -7.92
CA LEU A 175 -8.74 25.65 -8.70
C LEU A 175 -7.61 26.28 -7.88
N ALA A 176 -7.90 27.30 -7.08
CA ALA A 176 -6.90 27.94 -6.23
C ALA A 176 -6.36 26.97 -5.18
N ALA A 177 -7.25 26.21 -4.52
CA ALA A 177 -6.88 25.21 -3.52
C ALA A 177 -5.98 24.12 -4.12
N GLU A 178 -6.36 23.53 -5.26
CA GLU A 178 -5.56 22.50 -5.94
C GLU A 178 -4.24 23.06 -6.49
N SER A 179 -4.21 24.33 -6.89
CA SER A 179 -2.99 25.02 -7.32
C SER A 179 -1.98 25.17 -6.19
N ILE A 180 -2.45 25.43 -4.96
CA ILE A 180 -1.60 25.47 -3.77
C ILE A 180 -0.95 24.10 -3.55
N VAL A 181 -1.75 23.03 -3.60
CA VAL A 181 -1.28 21.65 -3.45
C VAL A 181 -0.25 21.31 -4.52
N LEU A 182 -0.54 21.61 -5.79
CA LEU A 182 0.36 21.34 -6.90
C LEU A 182 1.71 22.06 -6.73
N ALA A 183 1.69 23.37 -6.43
CA ALA A 183 2.90 24.16 -6.28
C ALA A 183 3.76 23.66 -5.12
N LEU A 184 3.14 23.39 -3.97
CA LEU A 184 3.85 22.85 -2.80
C LEU A 184 4.39 21.45 -3.08
N ASN A 185 3.61 20.57 -3.73
CA ASN A 185 4.08 19.21 -4.03
C ASN A 185 5.40 19.21 -4.83
N HIS A 186 5.55 20.15 -5.77
CA HIS A 186 6.77 20.27 -6.56
C HIS A 186 7.90 21.04 -5.85
N ALA A 187 7.60 22.07 -5.07
CA ALA A 187 8.60 22.94 -4.46
C ALA A 187 9.06 22.48 -3.07
N PHE A 188 8.25 21.70 -2.34
CA PHE A 188 8.50 21.30 -0.95
C PHE A 188 9.86 20.63 -0.71
N PRO A 189 10.36 19.73 -1.60
CA PRO A 189 11.68 19.12 -1.44
C PRO A 189 12.83 20.14 -1.44
N LEU A 190 12.64 21.32 -2.02
CA LEU A 190 13.66 22.37 -2.13
C LEU A 190 13.71 23.29 -0.90
N LEU A 191 12.65 23.31 -0.10
CA LEU A 191 12.55 24.15 1.08
C LEU A 191 13.47 23.65 2.20
N SER A 192 14.13 24.57 2.88
CA SER A 192 14.86 24.30 4.12
C SER A 192 13.90 23.95 5.27
N ASP A 193 14.34 23.12 6.21
CA ASP A 193 13.48 22.62 7.30
C ASP A 193 12.90 23.74 8.17
N GLY A 194 13.69 24.78 8.43
CA GLY A 194 13.23 25.96 9.16
C GLY A 194 12.12 26.73 8.42
N VAL A 195 12.12 26.73 7.09
CA VAL A 195 11.06 27.35 6.28
C VAL A 195 9.84 26.45 6.18
N ARG A 196 10.01 25.13 6.07
CA ARG A 196 8.91 24.15 6.08
C ARG A 196 8.05 24.32 7.33
N ALA A 197 8.67 24.46 8.51
CA ALA A 197 7.98 24.69 9.77
C ALA A 197 7.06 25.92 9.79
N GLY A 198 7.24 26.88 8.88
CA GLY A 198 6.38 28.06 8.76
C GLY A 198 5.06 27.85 8.01
N LEU A 199 4.83 26.68 7.42
CA LEU A 199 3.56 26.36 6.75
C LEU A 199 2.44 26.12 7.76
N ASN A 200 1.25 26.65 7.48
CA ASN A 200 0.06 26.36 8.26
C ASN A 200 -0.50 24.97 7.91
N TYR A 201 0.08 23.93 8.51
CA TYR A 201 -0.31 22.53 8.28
C TYR A 201 -1.75 22.24 8.66
N ASP A 202 -2.28 22.86 9.71
CA ASP A 202 -3.67 22.66 10.18
C ASP A 202 -4.69 23.00 9.08
N THR A 203 -4.44 24.04 8.29
CA THR A 203 -5.34 24.42 7.19
C THR A 203 -5.00 23.67 5.90
N LEU A 204 -3.71 23.43 5.65
CA LEU A 204 -3.23 22.82 4.41
C LEU A 204 -3.61 21.34 4.29
N VAL A 205 -3.55 20.58 5.38
CA VAL A 205 -3.65 19.11 5.34
C VAL A 205 -4.97 18.62 4.75
N MET A 206 -6.10 19.20 5.17
CA MET A 206 -7.40 18.80 4.66
C MET A 206 -7.60 19.20 3.19
N ILE A 207 -6.99 20.28 2.73
CA ILE A 207 -7.03 20.66 1.31
C ILE A 207 -6.27 19.64 0.47
N MET A 208 -5.10 19.20 0.93
CA MET A 208 -4.32 18.16 0.24
C MET A 208 -5.07 16.83 0.21
N VAL A 209 -5.62 16.38 1.35
CA VAL A 209 -6.39 15.13 1.45
C VAL A 209 -7.62 15.17 0.54
N ARG A 210 -8.37 16.28 0.53
CA ARG A 210 -9.52 16.43 -0.37
C ARG A 210 -9.10 16.48 -1.84
N SER A 211 -7.96 17.07 -2.18
CA SER A 211 -7.43 17.08 -3.55
C SER A 211 -7.10 15.67 -4.06
N VAL A 212 -6.72 14.75 -3.18
CA VAL A 212 -6.49 13.33 -3.54
C VAL A 212 -7.78 12.65 -3.99
N THR A 213 -8.93 12.99 -3.40
CA THR A 213 -10.21 12.33 -3.73
C THR A 213 -11.11 13.13 -4.66
N ALA A 214 -10.77 14.41 -4.91
CA ALA A 214 -11.48 15.31 -5.82
C ALA A 214 -11.35 14.96 -7.31
N LEU A 215 -11.84 15.86 -8.19
CA LEU A 215 -11.97 15.64 -9.63
C LEU A 215 -10.63 15.33 -10.33
N GLU A 216 -9.57 16.07 -9.96
CA GLU A 216 -8.22 15.89 -10.48
C GLU A 216 -7.47 14.73 -9.78
N GLY A 217 -8.03 14.20 -8.69
CA GLY A 217 -7.52 13.05 -7.93
C GLY A 217 -8.17 11.74 -8.37
N TYR A 218 -8.64 10.94 -7.41
CA TYR A 218 -9.30 9.65 -7.64
C TYR A 218 -10.82 9.72 -7.83
N GLN A 219 -11.42 10.92 -7.86
CA GLN A 219 -12.87 11.13 -8.07
C GLN A 219 -13.75 10.29 -7.14
N ASP A 220 -13.34 10.13 -5.89
CA ASP A 220 -14.02 9.28 -4.90
C ASP A 220 -14.33 7.84 -5.39
N GLY A 221 -13.55 7.32 -6.35
CA GLY A 221 -13.76 5.99 -6.93
C GLY A 221 -14.87 5.91 -7.99
N ILE A 222 -15.50 7.03 -8.39
CA ILE A 222 -16.62 7.08 -9.35
C ILE A 222 -16.26 6.45 -10.69
N PHE A 223 -14.99 6.51 -11.11
CA PHE A 223 -14.51 5.91 -12.35
C PHE A 223 -14.83 4.40 -12.45
N LEU A 224 -14.91 3.67 -11.33
CA LEU A 224 -15.27 2.24 -11.33
C LEU A 224 -16.70 1.99 -11.81
N GLN A 225 -17.62 2.92 -11.53
CA GLN A 225 -19.02 2.84 -11.98
C GLN A 225 -19.11 3.12 -13.48
N ASN A 226 -18.32 4.10 -13.97
CA ASN A 226 -18.26 4.40 -15.40
C ASN A 226 -17.67 3.22 -16.20
N ILE A 227 -16.66 2.55 -15.64
CA ILE A 227 -16.06 1.36 -16.24
C ILE A 227 -17.10 0.24 -16.31
N ASP A 228 -17.84 -0.03 -15.24
CA ASP A 228 -18.87 -1.07 -15.24
C ASP A 228 -19.90 -0.89 -16.37
N ALA A 229 -20.31 0.36 -16.63
CA ALA A 229 -21.27 0.69 -17.69
C ALA A 229 -20.74 0.38 -19.11
N ASP A 230 -19.43 0.48 -19.32
CA ASP A 230 -18.78 0.22 -20.61
C ASP A 230 -18.29 -1.22 -20.78
N VAL A 231 -18.10 -1.97 -19.69
CA VAL A 231 -17.75 -3.40 -19.71
C VAL A 231 -18.94 -4.21 -20.21
N LYS A 232 -18.76 -4.94 -21.31
CA LYS A 232 -19.80 -5.73 -21.96
C LYS A 232 -19.42 -7.20 -22.02
N GLN A 233 -20.40 -8.07 -21.85
CA GLN A 233 -20.23 -9.49 -22.12
C GLN A 233 -20.28 -9.72 -23.64
N VAL A 234 -19.27 -10.39 -24.18
CA VAL A 234 -19.12 -10.73 -25.60
C VAL A 234 -19.25 -12.25 -25.80
N PRO A 235 -19.46 -12.74 -27.04
CA PRO A 235 -19.60 -14.18 -27.28
C PRO A 235 -18.43 -15.00 -26.73
N GLY A 236 -18.74 -16.13 -26.11
CA GLY A 236 -17.76 -16.99 -25.43
C GLY A 236 -17.59 -16.71 -23.94
N ASP A 237 -18.58 -16.07 -23.32
CA ASP A 237 -18.61 -15.76 -21.87
C ASP A 237 -17.44 -14.88 -21.41
N LYS A 238 -16.95 -14.01 -22.31
CA LYS A 238 -15.86 -13.08 -22.02
C LYS A 238 -16.38 -11.68 -21.75
N PHE A 239 -15.65 -10.92 -20.95
CA PHE A 239 -15.84 -9.49 -20.75
C PHE A 239 -14.88 -8.69 -21.62
N ASP A 240 -15.44 -7.72 -22.33
CA ASP A 240 -14.73 -6.77 -23.15
C ASP A 240 -14.89 -5.35 -22.60
N TRP A 241 -13.76 -4.69 -22.38
CA TRP A 241 -13.66 -3.28 -22.07
C TRP A 241 -12.73 -2.62 -23.08
N SER A 242 -13.35 -2.05 -24.11
CA SER A 242 -12.65 -1.52 -25.28
C SER A 242 -11.84 -0.25 -24.97
N SER A 243 -10.67 -0.14 -25.60
CA SER A 243 -9.76 1.01 -25.49
C SER A 243 -10.31 2.32 -26.11
N ILE A 244 -11.39 2.25 -26.88
CA ILE A 244 -12.09 3.44 -27.41
C ILE A 244 -13.28 3.86 -26.55
N SER A 245 -13.55 3.16 -25.45
CA SER A 245 -14.69 3.48 -24.58
C SER A 245 -14.52 4.81 -23.87
N SER A 246 -15.64 5.43 -23.51
CA SER A 246 -15.62 6.72 -22.83
C SER A 246 -14.98 6.63 -21.44
N SER A 247 -15.25 5.56 -20.69
CA SER A 247 -14.67 5.29 -19.38
C SER A 247 -13.15 5.09 -19.44
N PHE A 248 -12.63 4.40 -20.45
CA PHE A 248 -11.19 4.19 -20.58
C PHE A 248 -10.46 5.50 -20.94
N LEU A 249 -11.00 6.28 -21.88
CA LEU A 249 -10.45 7.58 -22.24
C LEU A 249 -10.48 8.57 -21.07
N GLN A 250 -11.56 8.55 -20.26
CA GLN A 250 -11.65 9.33 -19.04
C GLN A 250 -10.62 8.89 -17.99
N LEU A 251 -10.47 7.58 -17.78
CA LEU A 251 -9.47 7.04 -16.85
C LEU A 251 -8.05 7.43 -17.28
N GLN A 252 -7.73 7.35 -18.56
CA GLN A 252 -6.42 7.77 -19.08
C GLN A 252 -6.21 9.28 -18.89
N LYS A 253 -7.24 10.09 -19.16
CA LYS A 253 -7.19 11.54 -18.91
C LYS A 253 -6.95 11.84 -17.43
N GLN A 254 -7.63 11.13 -16.53
CA GLN A 254 -7.48 11.27 -15.08
C GLN A 254 -6.10 10.80 -14.60
N ALA A 255 -5.60 9.68 -15.11
CA ALA A 255 -4.24 9.18 -14.81
C ALA A 255 -3.14 10.18 -15.23
N SER A 256 -3.40 10.96 -16.28
CA SER A 256 -2.51 12.04 -16.73
C SER A 256 -2.68 13.37 -15.99
N SER A 257 -3.55 13.46 -14.98
CA SER A 257 -3.76 14.71 -14.25
C SER A 257 -2.50 15.12 -13.48
N PRO A 258 -2.26 16.43 -13.25
CA PRO A 258 -1.10 16.89 -12.49
C PRO A 258 -1.02 16.32 -11.07
N ILE A 259 -2.17 16.11 -10.40
CA ILE A 259 -2.22 15.53 -9.06
C ILE A 259 -1.91 14.04 -9.09
N LEU A 260 -2.55 13.25 -9.96
CA LEU A 260 -2.37 11.79 -9.97
C LEU A 260 -0.97 11.39 -10.44
N SER A 261 -0.45 12.07 -11.47
CA SER A 261 0.91 11.82 -11.97
C SER A 261 2.00 12.11 -10.93
N SER A 262 1.72 12.94 -9.93
CA SER A 262 2.63 13.29 -8.83
C SER A 262 2.13 12.81 -7.46
N MET A 263 1.29 11.77 -7.44
CA MET A 263 0.64 11.29 -6.22
C MET A 263 1.62 10.75 -5.17
N GLY A 264 2.71 10.10 -5.58
CA GLY A 264 3.70 9.54 -4.64
C GLY A 264 4.36 10.61 -3.75
N PRO A 265 4.91 11.70 -4.32
CA PRO A 265 5.35 12.87 -3.54
C PRO A 265 4.22 13.51 -2.72
N LEU A 266 3.01 13.61 -3.27
CA LEU A 266 1.88 14.25 -2.58
C LEU A 266 1.47 13.47 -1.32
N SER A 267 1.38 12.15 -1.39
CA SER A 267 1.02 11.34 -0.22
C SER A 267 2.05 11.44 0.90
N ARG A 268 3.35 11.55 0.56
CA ARG A 268 4.42 11.81 1.54
C ARG A 268 4.33 13.22 2.14
N LEU A 269 3.99 14.23 1.33
CA LEU A 269 3.76 15.58 1.82
C LEU A 269 2.55 15.64 2.76
N ILE A 270 1.49 14.90 2.47
CA ILE A 270 0.34 14.76 3.37
C ILE A 270 0.77 14.09 4.67
N ALA A 271 1.49 12.96 4.62
CA ALA A 271 2.00 12.30 5.82
C ALA A 271 2.87 13.24 6.67
N TYR A 272 3.78 13.99 6.03
CA TYR A 272 4.58 15.00 6.71
C TYR A 272 3.71 16.09 7.35
N ALA A 273 2.68 16.58 6.67
CA ALA A 273 1.78 17.59 7.22
C ALA A 273 1.00 17.07 8.44
N ILE A 274 0.59 15.80 8.43
CA ILE A 274 -0.07 15.13 9.56
C ILE A 274 0.87 15.05 10.77
N GLU A 275 2.14 14.73 10.53
CA GLU A 275 3.15 14.67 11.59
C GLU A 275 3.45 16.05 12.21
N ASN A 276 3.29 17.12 11.43
CA ASN A 276 3.66 18.49 11.82
C ASN A 276 2.47 19.41 12.15
N MET A 277 1.23 18.91 12.12
CA MET A 277 0.06 19.70 12.50
C MET A 277 0.05 20.00 14.00
N SER A 278 -0.47 21.17 14.36
CA SER A 278 -0.63 21.62 15.73
C SER A 278 -1.93 21.08 16.34
N ASN A 279 -3.01 21.04 15.55
CA ASN A 279 -4.28 20.48 15.98
C ASN A 279 -4.37 18.97 15.70
N SER A 280 -4.05 18.16 16.71
CA SER A 280 -4.08 16.69 16.61
C SER A 280 -5.46 16.10 16.31
N LEU A 281 -6.55 16.81 16.61
CA LEU A 281 -7.92 16.32 16.35
C LEU A 281 -8.25 16.28 14.85
N LEU A 282 -7.52 17.02 14.01
CA LEU A 282 -7.67 16.92 12.55
C LEU A 282 -7.35 15.52 12.02
N ALA A 283 -6.55 14.73 12.74
CA ALA A 283 -6.31 13.32 12.40
C ALA A 283 -7.62 12.51 12.29
N ILE A 284 -8.65 12.88 13.06
CA ILE A 284 -9.95 12.23 13.03
C ILE A 284 -10.66 12.54 11.71
N GLU A 285 -10.74 13.82 11.32
CA GLU A 285 -11.39 14.24 10.06
C GLU A 285 -10.69 13.62 8.83
N ILE A 286 -9.34 13.59 8.84
CA ILE A 286 -8.56 12.96 7.77
C ILE A 286 -8.90 11.48 7.64
N ARG A 287 -8.96 10.77 8.77
CA ARG A 287 -9.25 9.33 8.79
C ARG A 287 -10.68 9.03 8.37
N GLU A 288 -11.66 9.81 8.83
CA GLU A 288 -13.06 9.71 8.38
C GLU A 288 -13.18 9.92 6.86
N HIS A 289 -12.43 10.89 6.30
CA HIS A 289 -12.40 11.13 4.86
C HIS A 289 -11.81 9.94 4.09
N LEU A 290 -10.70 9.36 4.57
CA LEU A 290 -10.09 8.17 3.97
C LEU A 290 -10.96 6.92 4.11
N LEU A 291 -11.68 6.78 5.23
CA LEU A 291 -12.66 5.72 5.45
C LEU A 291 -13.81 5.82 4.44
N SER A 292 -14.37 7.03 4.26
CA SER A 292 -15.40 7.28 3.26
C SER A 292 -14.90 6.99 1.84
N PHE A 293 -13.69 7.44 1.50
CA PHE A 293 -13.07 7.22 0.20
C PHE A 293 -12.86 5.73 -0.09
N SER A 294 -12.21 5.00 0.83
CA SER A 294 -11.93 3.57 0.68
C SER A 294 -13.22 2.75 0.61
N GLY A 295 -14.24 3.09 1.41
CA GLY A 295 -15.55 2.47 1.36
C GLY A 295 -16.23 2.65 0.00
N ARG A 296 -16.23 3.87 -0.55
CA ARG A 296 -16.78 4.14 -1.90
C ARG A 296 -16.01 3.41 -2.99
N LEU A 297 -14.68 3.29 -2.86
CA LEU A 297 -13.86 2.53 -3.78
C LEU A 297 -14.23 1.04 -3.77
N LEU A 298 -14.41 0.46 -2.57
CA LEU A 298 -14.85 -0.92 -2.43
C LEU A 298 -16.27 -1.12 -3.00
N GLU A 299 -17.22 -0.26 -2.66
CA GLU A 299 -18.58 -0.34 -3.20
C GLU A 299 -18.61 -0.21 -4.73
N GLY A 300 -17.78 0.68 -5.29
CA GLY A 300 -17.60 0.83 -6.73
C GLY A 300 -17.05 -0.44 -7.37
N TRP A 301 -16.06 -1.09 -6.73
CA TRP A 301 -15.49 -2.35 -7.23
C TRP A 301 -16.49 -3.51 -7.12
N LYS A 302 -17.20 -3.62 -5.99
CA LYS A 302 -18.22 -4.66 -5.75
C LYS A 302 -19.34 -4.67 -6.79
N ARG A 303 -19.67 -3.52 -7.38
CA ARG A 303 -20.68 -3.39 -8.43
C ARG A 303 -20.12 -3.60 -9.83
N ASN A 304 -18.80 -3.68 -9.97
CA ASN A 304 -18.14 -3.81 -11.26
C ASN A 304 -18.08 -5.28 -11.68
N LYS A 305 -18.50 -5.59 -12.92
CA LYS A 305 -18.46 -6.95 -13.48
C LYS A 305 -17.07 -7.59 -13.42
N LEU A 306 -15.99 -6.80 -13.49
CA LEU A 306 -14.62 -7.31 -13.39
C LEU A 306 -14.27 -7.85 -11.98
N SER A 307 -15.04 -7.50 -10.95
CA SER A 307 -14.86 -8.04 -9.59
C SER A 307 -15.31 -9.49 -9.44
N GLU A 308 -16.11 -10.00 -10.38
CA GLU A 308 -16.59 -11.38 -10.41
C GLU A 308 -15.52 -12.35 -10.92
N ILE A 309 -14.42 -11.84 -11.46
CA ILE A 309 -13.36 -12.62 -12.10
C ILE A 309 -12.20 -12.81 -11.12
N ASP A 310 -11.85 -14.06 -10.86
CA ASP A 310 -10.68 -14.40 -10.07
C ASP A 310 -9.38 -14.04 -10.82
N PRO A 311 -8.35 -13.49 -10.16
CA PRO A 311 -7.07 -13.19 -10.80
C PRO A 311 -6.47 -14.36 -11.59
N SER A 312 -6.69 -15.60 -11.14
CA SER A 312 -6.20 -16.80 -11.81
C SER A 312 -6.94 -17.15 -13.12
N GLU A 313 -8.12 -16.58 -13.32
CA GLU A 313 -9.03 -16.89 -14.43
C GLU A 313 -9.16 -15.75 -15.46
N GLU A 314 -8.47 -14.63 -15.24
CA GLU A 314 -8.55 -13.45 -16.10
C GLU A 314 -8.26 -13.75 -17.58
N ALA A 315 -7.32 -14.65 -17.88
CA ALA A 315 -7.01 -15.03 -19.26
C ALA A 315 -8.16 -15.80 -19.95
N ALA A 316 -9.00 -16.50 -19.18
CA ALA A 316 -10.15 -17.22 -19.69
C ALA A 316 -11.32 -16.26 -19.96
N PHE A 317 -11.62 -15.37 -19.01
CA PHE A 317 -12.82 -14.52 -19.03
C PHE A 317 -12.61 -13.11 -19.62
N LEU A 318 -11.38 -12.64 -19.85
CA LEU A 318 -11.15 -11.33 -20.47
C LEU A 318 -10.79 -11.45 -21.95
N THR A 319 -11.15 -10.43 -22.73
CA THR A 319 -10.64 -10.27 -24.10
C THR A 319 -9.15 -9.91 -24.08
N PRO A 320 -8.38 -10.24 -25.13
CA PRO A 320 -6.95 -9.86 -25.21
C PRO A 320 -6.73 -8.35 -25.10
N GLU A 321 -7.65 -7.55 -25.68
CA GLU A 321 -7.62 -6.09 -25.57
C GLU A 321 -7.76 -5.64 -24.11
N THR A 322 -8.75 -6.19 -23.39
CA THR A 322 -8.96 -5.87 -21.98
C THR A 322 -7.76 -6.25 -21.12
N LEU A 323 -7.24 -7.45 -21.32
CA LEU A 323 -6.13 -8.00 -20.54
C LEU A 323 -4.82 -7.23 -20.74
N GLN A 324 -4.53 -6.78 -21.97
CA GLN A 324 -3.24 -6.18 -22.32
C GLN A 324 -3.24 -4.64 -22.32
N ILE A 325 -4.40 -4.01 -22.49
CA ILE A 325 -4.49 -2.55 -22.69
C ILE A 325 -5.25 -1.88 -21.56
N THR A 326 -6.52 -2.24 -21.34
CA THR A 326 -7.39 -1.45 -20.47
C THR A 326 -7.27 -1.81 -18.99
N ALA A 327 -7.28 -3.11 -18.64
CA ALA A 327 -7.13 -3.57 -17.26
C ALA A 327 -5.80 -3.17 -16.61
N PRO A 328 -4.63 -3.19 -17.29
CA PRO A 328 -3.37 -2.73 -16.69
C PRO A 328 -3.41 -1.27 -16.22
N VAL A 329 -4.06 -0.37 -16.97
CA VAL A 329 -4.19 1.04 -16.59
C VAL A 329 -5.10 1.21 -15.38
N LEU A 330 -6.21 0.46 -15.33
CA LEU A 330 -7.09 0.41 -14.15
C LEU A 330 -6.32 -0.03 -12.91
N TRP A 331 -5.58 -1.13 -13.00
CA TRP A 331 -4.78 -1.63 -11.89
C TRP A 331 -3.66 -0.66 -11.49
N GLN A 332 -3.07 0.08 -12.44
CA GLN A 332 -2.09 1.11 -12.13
C GLN A 332 -2.72 2.25 -11.29
N VAL A 333 -3.92 2.72 -11.66
CA VAL A 333 -4.64 3.76 -10.92
C VAL A 333 -5.05 3.26 -9.53
N LEU A 334 -5.60 2.05 -9.43
CA LEU A 334 -5.98 1.43 -8.15
C LEU A 334 -4.77 1.23 -7.23
N LYS A 335 -3.66 0.72 -7.76
CA LYS A 335 -2.41 0.57 -7.00
C LYS A 335 -1.92 1.92 -6.50
N SER A 336 -1.91 2.95 -7.35
CA SER A 336 -1.54 4.30 -6.96
C SER A 336 -2.43 4.83 -5.82
N ALA A 337 -3.74 4.56 -5.86
CA ALA A 337 -4.68 4.94 -4.80
C ALA A 337 -4.35 4.22 -3.49
N MET A 338 -4.15 2.90 -3.55
CA MET A 338 -3.78 2.08 -2.39
C MET A 338 -2.46 2.56 -1.76
N PHE A 339 -1.41 2.77 -2.56
CA PHE A 339 -0.12 3.28 -2.06
C PHE A 339 -0.25 4.65 -1.40
N ALA A 340 -1.01 5.57 -2.02
CA ALA A 340 -1.24 6.89 -1.47
C ALA A 340 -1.97 6.82 -0.12
N THR A 341 -3.07 6.07 -0.05
CA THR A 341 -3.85 5.86 1.18
C THR A 341 -2.98 5.29 2.30
N VAL A 342 -2.21 4.24 2.03
CA VAL A 342 -1.36 3.59 3.04
C VAL A 342 -0.25 4.52 3.55
N VAL A 343 0.37 5.33 2.67
CA VAL A 343 1.37 6.32 3.10
C VAL A 343 0.74 7.40 3.99
N ILE A 344 -0.49 7.84 3.68
CA ILE A 344 -1.20 8.79 4.55
C ILE A 344 -1.56 8.14 5.89
N LEU A 345 -2.03 6.89 5.88
CA LEU A 345 -2.28 6.11 7.09
C LEU A 345 -1.01 5.90 7.92
N GLN A 346 0.16 5.76 7.29
CA GLN A 346 1.44 5.67 8.00
C GLN A 346 1.70 6.94 8.82
N GLY A 347 1.49 8.13 8.23
CA GLY A 347 1.58 9.40 8.96
C GLY A 347 0.55 9.51 10.08
N LEU A 348 -0.69 9.04 9.86
CA LEU A 348 -1.73 9.00 10.89
C LEU A 348 -1.36 8.09 12.06
N MET A 349 -0.93 6.85 11.78
CA MET A 349 -0.58 5.88 12.82
C MET A 349 0.68 6.32 13.58
N GLY A 350 1.68 6.86 12.90
CA GLY A 350 2.83 7.48 13.54
C GLY A 350 2.42 8.61 14.49
N ARG A 351 1.50 9.49 14.06
CA ARG A 351 0.96 10.54 14.92
C ARG A 351 0.13 10.00 16.08
N THR A 352 -0.70 8.97 15.86
CA THR A 352 -1.52 8.35 16.92
C THR A 352 -0.67 7.73 18.02
N MET A 353 0.48 7.14 17.68
CA MET A 353 1.40 6.54 18.66
C MET A 353 2.19 7.58 19.47
N LEU A 354 2.48 8.74 18.88
CA LEU A 354 3.35 9.76 19.50
C LEU A 354 2.57 10.89 20.19
N ASP A 355 1.35 11.18 19.74
CA ASP A 355 0.55 12.29 20.21
C ASP A 355 -0.25 11.95 21.48
N PRO A 356 -0.10 12.70 22.59
CA PRO A 356 -0.78 12.39 23.86
C PRO A 356 -2.31 12.40 23.81
N ILE A 357 -2.91 13.14 22.87
CA ILE A 357 -4.38 13.24 22.74
C ILE A 357 -4.88 12.01 21.98
N LEU A 358 -4.23 11.67 20.87
CA LEU A 358 -4.63 10.54 20.03
C LEU A 358 -4.29 9.19 20.67
N SER A 359 -3.22 9.11 21.47
CA SER A 359 -2.82 7.89 22.18
C SER A 359 -3.70 7.56 23.40
N THR A 360 -4.76 8.33 23.65
CA THR A 360 -5.69 8.07 24.76
C THR A 360 -6.46 6.78 24.55
N ARG A 361 -6.84 6.11 25.66
CA ARG A 361 -7.64 4.88 25.64
C ARG A 361 -8.97 4.99 24.88
N ARG A 362 -9.46 6.21 24.66
CA ARG A 362 -10.70 6.46 23.92
C ARG A 362 -10.47 6.59 22.41
N LEU A 363 -9.40 7.25 21.99
CA LEU A 363 -9.18 7.59 20.58
C LEU A 363 -8.28 6.61 19.85
N ALA A 364 -7.28 6.04 20.53
CA ALA A 364 -6.34 5.09 19.93
C ALA A 364 -7.03 3.85 19.34
N PRO A 365 -7.91 3.12 20.06
CA PRO A 365 -8.56 1.95 19.50
C PRO A 365 -9.51 2.29 18.35
N ILE A 366 -10.22 3.43 18.42
CA ILE A 366 -11.07 3.91 17.30
C ILE A 366 -10.20 4.14 16.06
N GLY A 367 -9.07 4.83 16.24
CA GLY A 367 -8.14 5.11 15.16
C GLY A 367 -7.56 3.85 14.52
N ALA A 368 -7.20 2.87 15.34
CA ALA A 368 -6.69 1.57 14.88
C ALA A 368 -7.78 0.75 14.15
N SER A 369 -9.00 0.70 14.69
CA SER A 369 -10.12 0.00 14.05
C SER A 369 -10.48 0.61 12.68
N GLU A 370 -10.64 1.92 12.60
CA GLU A 370 -10.95 2.60 11.33
C GLU A 370 -9.82 2.42 10.31
N THR A 371 -8.56 2.39 10.76
CA THR A 371 -7.40 2.12 9.91
C THR A 371 -7.44 0.70 9.33
N LEU A 372 -7.74 -0.32 10.15
CA LEU A 372 -7.89 -1.69 9.66
C LEU A 372 -9.09 -1.84 8.71
N ILE A 373 -10.20 -1.14 8.96
CA ILE A 373 -11.33 -1.12 8.03
C ILE A 373 -10.92 -0.50 6.68
N ILE A 374 -10.15 0.59 6.68
CA ILE A 374 -9.60 1.17 5.44
C ILE A 374 -8.71 0.16 4.71
N LEU A 375 -7.83 -0.56 5.42
CA LEU A 375 -6.99 -1.60 4.83
C LEU A 375 -7.82 -2.75 4.24
N GLY A 376 -8.88 -3.17 4.93
CA GLY A 376 -9.83 -4.17 4.45
C GLY A 376 -10.54 -3.72 3.17
N ASN A 377 -11.00 -2.47 3.13
CA ASN A 377 -11.66 -1.89 1.95
C ASN A 377 -10.78 -1.90 0.70
N ILE A 378 -9.47 -1.76 0.85
CA ILE A 378 -8.51 -1.77 -0.27
C ILE A 378 -7.79 -3.11 -0.45
N HIS A 379 -8.16 -4.15 0.31
CA HIS A 379 -7.45 -5.42 0.31
C HIS A 379 -7.52 -6.16 -1.04
N PHE A 380 -8.58 -5.94 -1.82
CA PHE A 380 -8.71 -6.49 -3.18
C PHE A 380 -7.65 -5.95 -4.15
N ILE A 381 -7.02 -4.81 -3.82
CA ILE A 381 -5.90 -4.23 -4.57
C ILE A 381 -4.58 -4.78 -4.02
N SER A 382 -4.42 -4.84 -2.69
CA SER A 382 -3.15 -5.25 -2.06
C SER A 382 -2.85 -6.73 -2.24
N SER A 383 -3.86 -7.59 -2.19
CA SER A 383 -3.72 -9.05 -2.41
C SER A 383 -3.06 -9.38 -3.76
N ARG A 384 -3.35 -8.60 -4.80
CA ARG A 384 -2.76 -8.77 -6.15
C ARG A 384 -1.29 -8.37 -6.26
N LEU A 385 -0.69 -7.79 -5.21
CA LEU A 385 0.72 -7.39 -5.18
C LEU A 385 1.64 -8.43 -4.50
N GLY A 386 1.07 -9.48 -3.90
CA GLY A 386 1.79 -10.52 -3.15
C GLY A 386 2.03 -10.16 -1.68
N SER A 387 2.39 -11.18 -0.89
CA SER A 387 2.49 -11.20 0.59
C SER A 387 3.53 -10.24 1.20
N ASN A 388 4.43 -9.66 0.40
CA ASN A 388 5.35 -8.60 0.83
C ASN A 388 4.78 -7.22 0.50
N SER A 389 3.62 -6.91 1.07
CA SER A 389 3.13 -5.53 1.13
C SER A 389 4.27 -4.65 1.66
N PHE A 390 4.62 -3.61 0.90
CA PHE A 390 5.71 -2.67 1.21
C PHE A 390 5.66 -2.19 2.67
N SER A 391 6.82 -1.85 3.24
CA SER A 391 7.02 -1.63 4.68
C SER A 391 6.01 -0.71 5.37
N ALA A 392 5.48 0.30 4.68
CA ALA A 392 4.45 1.17 5.23
C ALA A 392 3.12 0.43 5.48
N TYR A 393 2.72 -0.50 4.62
CA TYR A 393 1.53 -1.33 4.86
C TYR A 393 1.71 -2.19 6.11
N VAL A 394 2.86 -2.88 6.22
CA VAL A 394 3.18 -3.72 7.38
C VAL A 394 3.17 -2.89 8.66
N PHE A 395 3.79 -1.71 8.64
CA PHE A 395 3.78 -0.78 9.78
C PHE A 395 2.34 -0.39 10.18
N VAL A 396 1.51 0.03 9.22
CA VAL A 396 0.13 0.46 9.51
C VAL A 396 -0.71 -0.70 10.05
N ASN A 397 -0.59 -1.88 9.44
CA ASN A 397 -1.35 -3.08 9.85
C ASN A 397 -0.94 -3.54 11.26
N LEU A 398 0.35 -3.79 11.49
CA LEU A 398 0.84 -4.30 12.77
C LEU A 398 0.66 -3.27 13.89
N SER A 399 0.93 -1.98 13.65
CA SER A 399 0.73 -0.95 14.69
C SER A 399 -0.74 -0.83 15.09
N SER A 400 -1.68 -1.02 14.15
CA SER A 400 -3.11 -0.99 14.45
C SER A 400 -3.53 -2.22 15.28
N LEU A 401 -3.02 -3.41 14.91
CA LEU A 401 -3.25 -4.64 15.67
C LEU A 401 -2.62 -4.59 17.06
N ASP A 402 -1.43 -4.03 17.20
CA ASP A 402 -0.74 -3.86 18.49
C ASP A 402 -1.49 -2.90 19.42
N ILE A 403 -2.09 -1.84 18.88
CA ILE A 403 -2.97 -0.96 19.68
C ILE A 403 -4.18 -1.77 20.15
N LEU A 404 -4.90 -2.42 19.22
CA LEU A 404 -6.13 -3.15 19.52
C LEU A 404 -5.93 -4.36 20.43
N SER A 405 -4.76 -5.00 20.40
CA SER A 405 -4.44 -6.12 21.31
C SER A 405 -4.53 -5.73 22.79
N ASN A 406 -4.51 -4.44 23.12
CA ASN A 406 -4.70 -3.92 24.48
C ASN A 406 -6.18 -3.58 24.83
N TYR A 407 -7.10 -3.72 23.88
CA TYR A 407 -8.51 -3.30 23.98
C TYR A 407 -9.45 -4.43 23.51
N PRO A 408 -9.78 -5.41 24.39
CA PRO A 408 -10.58 -6.58 24.03
C PRO A 408 -11.99 -6.27 23.50
N LEU A 409 -12.66 -5.28 24.09
CA LEU A 409 -14.02 -4.91 23.68
C LEU A 409 -14.01 -4.29 22.28
N GLU A 410 -13.11 -3.35 22.04
CA GLU A 410 -12.97 -2.65 20.77
C GLU A 410 -12.48 -3.60 19.65
N SER A 411 -11.61 -4.55 19.98
CA SER A 411 -11.21 -5.64 19.08
C SER A 411 -12.39 -6.51 18.66
N ARG A 412 -13.24 -6.89 19.61
CA ARG A 412 -14.47 -7.64 19.33
C ARG A 412 -15.43 -6.85 18.44
N GLU A 413 -15.66 -5.58 18.74
CA GLU A 413 -16.54 -4.73 17.93
C GLU A 413 -15.98 -4.51 16.51
N LEU A 414 -14.66 -4.40 16.34
CA LEU A 414 -14.04 -4.40 15.02
C LEU A 414 -14.37 -5.69 14.27
N LEU A 415 -14.13 -6.86 14.86
CA LEU A 415 -14.40 -8.14 14.20
C LEU A 415 -15.88 -8.33 13.85
N ILE A 416 -16.79 -7.78 14.63
CA ILE A 416 -18.22 -7.73 14.29
C ILE A 416 -18.46 -6.80 13.09
N ALA A 417 -17.80 -5.64 13.05
CA ALA A 417 -17.96 -4.66 11.98
C ALA A 417 -17.44 -5.17 10.62
N ILE A 418 -16.37 -5.98 10.61
CA ILE A 418 -15.79 -6.57 9.40
C ILE A 418 -16.23 -8.04 9.18
N TYR A 419 -17.26 -8.50 9.89
CA TYR A 419 -17.68 -9.91 9.84
C TYR A 419 -18.14 -10.33 8.43
N PRO A 420 -17.71 -11.51 7.93
CA PRO A 420 -18.12 -12.02 6.62
C PRO A 420 -19.63 -12.12 6.43
N THR A 421 -20.12 -11.71 5.26
CA THR A 421 -21.56 -11.72 4.97
C THR A 421 -22.17 -13.12 4.83
N GLN A 422 -21.36 -14.12 4.49
CA GLN A 422 -21.78 -15.52 4.28
C GLN A 422 -20.99 -16.47 5.19
N ALA A 423 -20.76 -16.06 6.45
CA ALA A 423 -20.04 -16.90 7.40
C ALA A 423 -20.68 -18.30 7.55
N GLY A 424 -19.85 -19.34 7.53
CA GLY A 424 -20.28 -20.74 7.56
C GLY A 424 -20.40 -21.41 6.19
N GLU A 425 -20.28 -20.67 5.09
CA GLU A 425 -20.20 -21.19 3.73
C GLU A 425 -19.08 -20.47 2.94
N ILE A 426 -18.53 -21.13 1.91
CA ILE A 426 -17.54 -20.48 1.03
C ILE A 426 -18.29 -19.62 0.00
N PRO A 427 -18.05 -18.30 -0.07
CA PRO A 427 -18.69 -17.44 -1.05
C PRO A 427 -18.30 -17.79 -2.49
N ASN A 428 -19.27 -17.70 -3.40
CA ASN A 428 -19.02 -17.88 -4.84
C ASN A 428 -18.25 -16.69 -5.44
N ASN A 429 -18.45 -15.48 -4.91
CA ASN A 429 -17.83 -14.27 -5.45
C ASN A 429 -16.36 -14.13 -4.98
N PRO A 430 -15.38 -13.98 -5.88
CA PRO A 430 -13.97 -13.81 -5.53
C PRO A 430 -13.70 -12.62 -4.59
N LEU A 431 -14.43 -11.51 -4.72
CA LEU A 431 -14.28 -10.36 -3.85
C LEU A 431 -14.68 -10.66 -2.40
N GLN A 432 -15.74 -11.45 -2.19
CA GLN A 432 -16.15 -11.85 -0.85
C GLN A 432 -15.11 -12.80 -0.23
N ARG A 433 -14.59 -13.75 -1.00
CA ARG A 433 -13.47 -14.60 -0.57
C ARG A 433 -12.23 -13.78 -0.21
N ASN A 434 -11.93 -12.73 -0.96
CA ASN A 434 -10.84 -11.81 -0.63
C ASN A 434 -11.08 -11.07 0.71
N HIS A 435 -12.32 -10.74 1.05
CA HIS A 435 -12.62 -10.17 2.36
C HIS A 435 -12.51 -11.20 3.48
N ASP A 436 -12.92 -12.44 3.24
CA ASP A 436 -12.71 -13.54 4.20
C ASP A 436 -11.20 -13.75 4.46
N LEU A 437 -10.35 -13.64 3.44
CA LEU A 437 -8.89 -13.65 3.58
C LEU A 437 -8.39 -12.57 4.54
N PHE A 438 -8.80 -11.32 4.31
CA PHE A 438 -8.42 -10.20 5.16
C PHE A 438 -8.90 -10.40 6.60
N TYR A 439 -10.14 -10.87 6.76
CA TYR A 439 -10.76 -11.15 8.04
C TYR A 439 -9.98 -12.20 8.83
N LEU A 440 -9.70 -13.36 8.22
CA LEU A 440 -8.98 -14.46 8.87
C LEU A 440 -7.56 -14.07 9.27
N ASN A 441 -6.83 -13.36 8.39
CA ASN A 441 -5.50 -12.83 8.70
C ASN A 441 -5.54 -11.83 9.87
N THR A 442 -6.61 -11.01 9.97
CA THR A 442 -6.78 -10.08 11.09
C THR A 442 -7.09 -10.82 12.40
N CYS A 443 -7.97 -11.83 12.34
CA CYS A 443 -8.40 -12.61 13.48
C CYS A 443 -7.26 -13.38 14.17
N GLU A 444 -6.31 -13.89 13.40
CA GLU A 444 -5.14 -14.63 13.90
C GLU A 444 -4.42 -13.87 15.04
N HIS A 445 -4.32 -12.55 14.92
CA HIS A 445 -3.60 -11.71 15.87
C HIS A 445 -4.39 -11.36 17.15
N LEU A 446 -5.71 -11.62 17.18
CA LEU A 446 -6.60 -11.18 18.27
C LEU A 446 -7.13 -12.33 19.13
N THR A 447 -6.83 -13.59 18.78
CA THR A 447 -7.38 -14.78 19.47
C THR A 447 -7.13 -14.79 20.98
N ASN A 448 -5.94 -14.34 21.39
CA ASN A 448 -5.49 -14.32 22.79
C ASN A 448 -6.24 -13.33 23.68
N ILE A 449 -6.88 -12.29 23.12
CA ILE A 449 -7.61 -11.30 23.90
C ILE A 449 -9.13 -11.48 23.86
N LEU A 450 -9.63 -12.29 22.94
CA LEU A 450 -11.04 -12.59 22.82
C LEU A 450 -11.48 -13.66 23.83
N SER A 451 -12.77 -13.59 24.16
CA SER A 451 -13.40 -14.60 25.01
C SER A 451 -13.60 -15.92 24.23
N PRO A 452 -13.64 -17.09 24.90
CA PRO A 452 -13.91 -18.35 24.23
C PRO A 452 -15.17 -18.40 23.34
N PRO A 453 -16.34 -17.84 23.74
CA PRO A 453 -17.50 -17.82 22.86
C PRO A 453 -17.31 -16.89 21.64
N ASP A 454 -16.57 -15.79 21.79
CA ASP A 454 -16.23 -14.93 20.64
C ASP A 454 -15.25 -15.65 19.69
N ASN A 455 -14.25 -16.36 20.21
CA ASN A 455 -13.33 -17.16 19.39
C ASN A 455 -14.07 -18.27 18.61
N GLU A 456 -15.04 -18.94 19.23
CA GLU A 456 -15.89 -19.93 18.55
C GLU A 456 -16.80 -19.28 17.50
N GLY A 457 -17.52 -18.22 17.89
CA GLY A 457 -18.56 -17.61 17.07
C GLY A 457 -18.04 -16.70 15.96
N LEU A 458 -16.91 -16.02 16.16
CA LEU A 458 -16.35 -15.06 15.21
C LEU A 458 -15.25 -15.68 14.34
N ILE A 459 -14.44 -16.62 14.86
CA ILE A 459 -13.27 -17.13 14.14
C ILE A 459 -13.52 -18.54 13.61
N ILE A 460 -13.84 -19.51 14.49
CA ILE A 460 -14.02 -20.90 14.07
C ILE A 460 -15.15 -21.05 13.06
N SER A 461 -16.28 -20.37 13.28
CA SER A 461 -17.44 -20.40 12.37
C SER A 461 -17.10 -19.98 10.93
N VAL A 462 -16.22 -18.99 10.77
CA VAL A 462 -15.76 -18.45 9.48
C VAL A 462 -14.69 -19.34 8.87
N ALA A 463 -13.75 -19.84 9.68
CA ALA A 463 -12.64 -20.65 9.19
C ALA A 463 -13.06 -22.08 8.81
N ALA A 464 -14.05 -22.67 9.50
CA ALA A 464 -14.42 -24.08 9.35
C ALA A 464 -14.71 -24.54 7.91
N PRO A 465 -15.44 -23.79 7.05
CA PRO A 465 -15.67 -24.18 5.66
C PRO A 465 -14.38 -24.30 4.84
N TYR A 466 -13.38 -23.48 5.17
CA TYR A 466 -12.10 -23.42 4.47
C TYR A 466 -11.10 -24.49 4.94
N LEU A 467 -11.41 -25.28 5.96
CA LEU A 467 -10.55 -26.37 6.43
C LEU A 467 -10.68 -27.66 5.57
N ASN A 468 -11.73 -27.77 4.74
CA ASN A 468 -12.05 -29.00 4.00
C ASN A 468 -11.48 -28.93 2.56
N PRO A 469 -10.84 -30.00 2.02
CA PRO A 469 -9.89 -29.93 0.92
C PRO A 469 -10.49 -30.08 -0.49
N THR A 470 -11.72 -29.62 -0.76
CA THR A 470 -12.20 -29.50 -2.16
C THR A 470 -11.58 -28.31 -2.91
N ALA A 471 -10.46 -27.79 -2.39
CA ALA A 471 -9.84 -26.52 -2.73
C ALA A 471 -9.55 -26.41 -4.23
N HIS A 472 -10.27 -25.49 -4.86
CA HIS A 472 -9.83 -24.89 -6.10
C HIS A 472 -8.40 -24.36 -5.89
N PRO A 473 -7.46 -24.50 -6.84
CA PRO A 473 -6.10 -23.97 -6.70
C PRO A 473 -6.03 -22.49 -6.32
N GLY A 474 -7.07 -21.72 -6.64
CA GLY A 474 -7.23 -20.31 -6.26
C GLY A 474 -7.56 -20.05 -4.78
N PHE A 475 -7.81 -21.06 -3.95
CA PHE A 475 -8.20 -20.88 -2.53
C PHE A 475 -7.05 -21.08 -1.54
N LEU A 476 -5.82 -21.30 -2.02
CA LEU A 476 -4.68 -21.62 -1.19
C LEU A 476 -4.43 -20.60 -0.06
N GLU A 477 -4.41 -19.30 -0.39
CA GLU A 477 -4.11 -18.26 0.61
C GLU A 477 -5.17 -18.22 1.72
N ILE A 478 -6.45 -18.39 1.38
CA ILE A 478 -7.56 -18.39 2.36
C ILE A 478 -7.55 -19.68 3.18
N PHE A 479 -7.24 -20.80 2.54
CA PHE A 479 -7.04 -22.08 3.21
C PHE A 479 -5.93 -21.97 4.26
N GLU A 480 -4.78 -21.40 3.92
CA GLU A 480 -3.67 -21.17 4.85
C GLU A 480 -4.06 -20.21 5.98
N ALA A 481 -4.73 -19.10 5.67
CA ALA A 481 -5.23 -18.16 6.66
C ALA A 481 -6.23 -18.81 7.64
N ALA A 482 -7.12 -19.68 7.15
CA ALA A 482 -8.07 -20.42 7.98
C ALA A 482 -7.36 -21.38 8.94
N HIS A 483 -6.37 -22.14 8.44
CA HIS A 483 -5.56 -23.01 9.29
C HIS A 483 -4.78 -22.21 10.34
N SER A 484 -4.21 -21.07 9.98
CA SER A 484 -3.47 -20.19 10.88
C SER A 484 -4.37 -19.63 12.00
N ALA A 485 -5.52 -19.07 11.62
CA ALA A 485 -6.49 -18.53 12.57
C ALA A 485 -7.02 -19.59 13.54
N VAL A 486 -7.32 -20.81 13.05
CA VAL A 486 -7.76 -21.91 13.90
C VAL A 486 -6.66 -22.36 14.86
N LEU A 487 -5.41 -22.53 14.38
CA LEU A 487 -4.29 -22.87 15.27
C LEU A 487 -4.07 -21.80 16.33
N ALA A 488 -4.22 -20.52 15.99
CA ALA A 488 -4.14 -19.42 16.94
C ALA A 488 -5.25 -19.48 17.99
N VAL A 489 -6.47 -19.90 17.63
CA VAL A 489 -7.57 -20.13 18.58
C VAL A 489 -7.29 -21.31 19.51
N LEU A 490 -6.80 -22.43 18.95
CA LEU A 490 -6.47 -23.64 19.73
C LEU A 490 -5.28 -23.41 20.68
N SER A 491 -4.36 -22.53 20.30
CA SER A 491 -3.18 -22.19 21.10
C SER A 491 -3.50 -21.22 22.25
N ALA A 492 -4.64 -20.54 22.22
CA ALA A 492 -4.98 -19.55 23.23
C ALA A 492 -5.38 -20.23 24.57
N PRO A 493 -4.71 -19.90 25.69
CA PRO A 493 -4.84 -20.65 26.95
C PRO A 493 -6.26 -20.63 27.54
N GLN A 494 -7.01 -19.54 27.34
CA GLN A 494 -8.41 -19.43 27.78
C GLN A 494 -9.37 -20.38 27.05
N ASN A 495 -8.98 -20.90 25.89
CA ASN A 495 -9.85 -21.72 25.03
C ASN A 495 -9.76 -23.22 25.36
N THR A 496 -9.29 -23.62 26.54
CA THR A 496 -9.05 -25.04 26.86
C THR A 496 -10.24 -25.96 26.54
N LYS A 497 -11.45 -25.62 26.98
CA LYS A 497 -12.66 -26.41 26.73
C LYS A 497 -13.07 -26.43 25.25
N LEU A 498 -12.93 -25.29 24.58
CA LEU A 498 -13.23 -25.15 23.15
C LEU A 498 -12.27 -26.02 22.33
N THR A 499 -10.98 -25.96 22.67
CA THR A 499 -9.89 -26.69 22.04
C THR A 499 -10.06 -28.19 22.18
N ALA A 500 -10.33 -28.69 23.40
CA ALA A 500 -10.61 -30.10 23.65
C ALA A 500 -11.75 -30.64 22.76
N ARG A 501 -12.81 -29.85 22.55
CA ARG A 501 -13.95 -30.22 21.72
C ARG A 501 -13.63 -30.15 20.21
N PHE A 502 -12.81 -29.20 19.77
CA PHE A 502 -12.60 -28.94 18.34
C PHE A 502 -11.41 -29.69 17.72
N ILE A 503 -10.42 -30.11 18.53
CA ILE A 503 -9.24 -30.86 18.07
C ILE A 503 -9.60 -32.06 17.18
N PRO A 504 -10.58 -32.93 17.52
CA PRO A 504 -10.92 -34.07 16.67
C PRO A 504 -11.30 -33.67 15.24
N THR A 505 -12.12 -32.62 15.11
CA THR A 505 -12.55 -32.07 13.81
C THR A 505 -11.38 -31.50 13.02
N TYR A 506 -10.49 -30.75 13.70
CA TYR A 506 -9.33 -30.14 13.05
C TYR A 506 -8.30 -31.17 12.59
N VAL A 507 -8.09 -32.23 13.38
CA VAL A 507 -7.18 -33.33 13.03
C VAL A 507 -7.69 -34.10 11.83
N ASP A 508 -8.99 -34.40 11.78
CA ASP A 508 -9.62 -35.00 10.60
C ASP A 508 -9.44 -34.11 9.36
N ALA A 509 -9.60 -32.79 9.49
CA ALA A 509 -9.34 -31.85 8.40
C ALA A 509 -7.87 -31.84 7.93
N LEU A 510 -6.89 -31.84 8.84
CA LEU A 510 -5.46 -31.94 8.50
C LEU A 510 -5.15 -33.22 7.75
N PHE A 511 -5.70 -34.34 8.23
CA PHE A 511 -5.55 -35.64 7.63
C PHE A 511 -6.20 -35.72 6.25
N ASN A 512 -7.39 -35.16 6.06
CA ASN A 512 -8.03 -35.15 4.75
C ASN A 512 -7.32 -34.21 3.75
N SER A 513 -6.63 -33.19 4.26
CA SER A 513 -5.94 -32.19 3.44
C SER A 513 -4.53 -32.60 3.00
N PHE A 514 -3.80 -33.35 3.81
CA PHE A 514 -2.49 -33.92 3.45
C PHE A 514 -2.68 -35.26 2.72
N PRO A 515 -2.00 -35.53 1.58
CA PRO A 515 -0.92 -34.74 0.96
C PRO A 515 -1.34 -33.78 -0.17
N ASN A 516 -2.64 -33.68 -0.47
CA ASN A 516 -3.10 -33.01 -1.69
C ASN A 516 -3.05 -31.48 -1.61
N ASN A 517 -3.56 -30.89 -0.53
CA ASN A 517 -3.72 -29.44 -0.38
C ASN A 517 -2.81 -28.83 0.69
N LEU A 518 -2.22 -29.66 1.55
CA LEU A 518 -1.18 -29.25 2.50
C LEU A 518 0.17 -29.77 2.06
N SER A 519 1.16 -28.88 2.05
CA SER A 519 2.55 -29.31 1.88
C SER A 519 3.02 -30.15 3.08
N PRO A 520 3.98 -31.07 2.90
CA PRO A 520 4.53 -31.83 4.01
C PRO A 520 5.07 -30.97 5.15
N ARG A 521 5.61 -29.78 4.83
CA ARG A 521 6.13 -28.85 5.83
C ARG A 521 5.01 -28.21 6.64
N GLN A 522 3.93 -27.78 6.00
CA GLN A 522 2.75 -27.21 6.67
C GLN A 522 2.06 -28.26 7.54
N PHE A 523 1.88 -29.49 7.04
CA PHE A 523 1.31 -30.58 7.82
C PHE A 523 2.16 -30.90 9.07
N ARG A 524 3.48 -31.06 8.90
CA ARG A 524 4.42 -31.29 10.01
C ARG A 524 4.35 -30.19 11.05
N TYR A 525 4.33 -28.93 10.62
CA TYR A 525 4.23 -27.78 11.52
C TYR A 525 2.90 -27.77 12.28
N ALA A 526 1.77 -27.88 11.58
CA ALA A 526 0.45 -27.88 12.20
C ALA A 526 0.28 -29.01 13.22
N PHE A 527 0.72 -30.23 12.88
CA PHE A 527 0.64 -31.37 13.79
C PHE A 527 1.57 -31.22 15.00
N LYS A 528 2.80 -30.73 14.79
CA LYS A 528 3.73 -30.41 15.89
C LYS A 528 3.13 -29.39 16.85
N SER A 529 2.45 -28.37 16.33
CA SER A 529 1.75 -27.39 17.16
C SER A 529 0.61 -28.02 17.97
N LEU A 530 -0.18 -28.94 17.39
CA LEU A 530 -1.22 -29.66 18.14
C LEU A 530 -0.64 -30.49 19.29
N ILE A 531 0.48 -31.20 19.05
CA ILE A 531 1.16 -31.94 20.11
C ILE A 531 1.63 -30.95 21.19
N HIS A 532 2.29 -29.86 20.82
CA HIS A 532 2.74 -28.86 21.79
C HIS A 532 1.60 -28.31 22.66
N ILE A 533 0.43 -28.01 22.05
CA ILE A 533 -0.76 -27.50 22.77
C ILE A 533 -1.36 -28.55 23.72
N THR A 534 -1.24 -29.84 23.40
CA THR A 534 -1.80 -30.95 24.21
C THR A 534 -0.84 -31.50 25.25
N THR A 535 0.42 -31.03 25.27
CA THR A 535 1.46 -31.46 26.21
C THR A 535 1.74 -30.40 27.30
N PRO A 536 2.25 -30.79 28.48
CA PRO A 536 2.63 -29.85 29.54
C PRO A 536 3.64 -28.79 29.04
N PRO A 537 3.55 -27.52 29.51
CA PRO A 537 2.82 -27.05 30.68
C PRO A 537 1.41 -26.48 30.41
N THR A 538 0.77 -26.82 29.29
CA THR A 538 -0.51 -26.18 28.92
C THR A 538 -1.66 -26.59 29.84
N PRO A 539 -2.67 -25.73 30.04
CA PRO A 539 -3.87 -26.10 30.81
C PRO A 539 -4.64 -27.28 30.21
N LEU A 540 -4.57 -27.46 28.88
CA LEU A 540 -5.22 -28.55 28.16
C LEU A 540 -4.65 -29.91 28.55
N SER A 541 -3.34 -30.04 28.71
CA SER A 541 -2.71 -31.31 29.09
C SER A 541 -3.17 -31.78 30.47
N THR A 542 -3.59 -30.86 31.34
CA THR A 542 -4.15 -31.20 32.67
C THR A 542 -5.61 -31.63 32.57
N ALA A 543 -6.38 -31.00 31.67
CA ALA A 543 -7.79 -31.30 31.48
C ALA A 543 -8.00 -32.62 30.71
N GLU A 544 -7.18 -32.88 29.69
CA GLU A 544 -7.27 -34.02 28.78
C GLU A 544 -5.89 -34.70 28.62
N PRO A 545 -5.39 -35.41 29.64
CA PRO A 545 -4.01 -35.92 29.68
C PRO A 545 -3.70 -36.98 28.62
N MET A 546 -4.71 -37.70 28.12
CA MET A 546 -4.55 -38.74 27.11
C MET A 546 -4.60 -38.20 25.68
N LEU A 547 -4.88 -36.91 25.48
CA LEU A 547 -5.13 -36.36 24.16
C LEU A 547 -3.88 -36.35 23.29
N ALA A 548 -2.72 -36.00 23.85
CA ALA A 548 -1.44 -36.01 23.11
C ALA A 548 -1.10 -37.42 22.59
N GLU A 549 -1.27 -38.44 23.43
CA GLU A 549 -1.03 -39.84 23.05
C GLU A 549 -2.06 -40.32 22.02
N THR A 550 -3.35 -39.97 22.18
CA THR A 550 -4.40 -40.28 21.20
C THR A 550 -4.07 -39.70 19.82
N LEU A 551 -3.56 -38.46 19.76
CA LEU A 551 -3.13 -37.85 18.50
C LEU A 551 -1.97 -38.61 17.86
N LEU A 552 -0.97 -39.03 18.65
CA LEU A 552 0.13 -39.84 18.15
C LEU A 552 -0.35 -41.21 17.65
N GLU A 553 -1.29 -41.85 18.34
CA GLU A 553 -1.90 -43.11 17.90
C GLU A 553 -2.61 -42.95 16.55
N MET A 554 -3.37 -41.86 16.36
CA MET A 554 -4.00 -41.56 15.08
C MET A 554 -2.97 -41.35 13.97
N LEU A 555 -1.88 -40.61 14.24
CA LEU A 555 -0.80 -40.39 13.28
C LEU A 555 -0.08 -41.69 12.92
N HIS A 556 0.23 -42.52 13.92
CA HIS A 556 0.86 -43.82 13.75
C HIS A 556 -0.04 -44.77 12.94
N HIS A 557 -1.33 -44.86 13.29
CA HIS A 557 -2.30 -45.67 12.56
C HIS A 557 -2.41 -45.22 11.10
N ARG A 558 -2.38 -43.92 10.83
CA ARG A 558 -2.35 -43.42 9.45
C ARG A 558 -1.05 -43.79 8.74
N ALA A 559 0.10 -43.61 9.40
CA ALA A 559 1.41 -43.90 8.81
C ALA A 559 1.58 -45.38 8.41
N THR A 560 1.04 -46.30 9.20
CA THR A 560 1.09 -47.75 8.90
C THR A 560 0.26 -48.15 7.68
N HIS A 561 -0.78 -47.37 7.35
CA HIS A 561 -1.67 -47.63 6.20
C HIS A 561 -1.43 -46.68 5.02
N ALA A 562 -0.49 -45.74 5.13
CA ALA A 562 -0.26 -44.72 4.13
C ALA A 562 0.46 -45.29 2.89
N PRO A 563 0.22 -44.70 1.70
CA PRO A 563 0.93 -45.07 0.47
C PRO A 563 2.45 -44.93 0.62
N THR A 564 3.17 -45.93 0.13
CA THR A 564 4.64 -45.99 0.12
C THR A 564 5.25 -45.41 -1.15
N SER A 565 4.43 -45.06 -2.15
CA SER A 565 4.88 -44.42 -3.39
C SER A 565 5.37 -42.99 -3.14
N PRO A 566 6.46 -42.54 -3.77
CA PRO A 566 6.91 -41.15 -3.71
C PRO A 566 5.80 -40.18 -4.11
N LEU A 567 5.60 -39.12 -3.30
CA LEU A 567 4.64 -38.07 -3.64
C LEU A 567 5.14 -37.28 -4.87
N PRO A 568 4.24 -36.85 -5.76
CA PRO A 568 4.63 -35.93 -6.82
C PRO A 568 5.16 -34.62 -6.22
N PRO A 569 6.10 -33.92 -6.90
CA PRO A 569 6.52 -32.60 -6.46
C PRO A 569 5.28 -31.71 -6.32
N SER A 570 5.05 -31.18 -5.11
CA SER A 570 3.79 -30.48 -4.84
C SER A 570 3.67 -29.23 -5.71
N VAL A 571 2.48 -29.02 -6.29
CA VAL A 571 2.16 -27.79 -7.05
C VAL A 571 2.25 -26.55 -6.14
N TYR A 572 2.13 -26.77 -4.82
CA TYR A 572 2.15 -25.79 -3.74
C TYR A 572 3.56 -25.41 -3.24
N ALA A 573 4.63 -25.97 -3.82
CA ALA A 573 6.03 -25.63 -3.49
C ALA A 573 6.53 -24.31 -4.14
N ARG A 574 5.65 -23.31 -4.34
CA ARG A 574 6.00 -22.04 -5.01
C ARG A 574 6.74 -21.02 -4.15
N ASP A 575 6.94 -21.27 -2.86
CA ASP A 575 7.67 -20.32 -2.02
C ASP A 575 9.19 -20.38 -2.22
N THR A 576 9.72 -19.20 -2.51
CA THR A 576 11.11 -18.82 -2.73
C THR A 576 11.98 -19.03 -1.50
N ALA A 577 12.30 -20.30 -1.23
CA ALA A 577 13.49 -20.78 -0.52
C ALA A 577 13.82 -22.25 -0.90
N SER A 578 13.01 -22.86 -1.77
CA SER A 578 13.03 -24.27 -2.16
C SER A 578 14.16 -24.67 -3.14
N GLN A 579 15.13 -23.79 -3.41
CA GLN A 579 16.28 -24.15 -4.26
C GLN A 579 17.45 -24.82 -3.50
N GLN A 580 17.40 -24.94 -2.17
CA GLN A 580 18.47 -25.62 -1.42
C GLN A 580 18.18 -27.08 -1.07
N ASP A 581 16.93 -27.54 -1.17
CA ASP A 581 16.59 -28.95 -0.97
C ASP A 581 16.02 -29.54 -2.27
N SER A 582 16.90 -29.74 -3.25
CA SER A 582 16.69 -30.69 -4.36
C SER A 582 16.68 -32.13 -3.81
N GLN A 583 15.75 -32.44 -2.91
CA GLN A 583 15.62 -33.74 -2.28
C GLN A 583 14.65 -34.61 -3.07
N THR A 584 15.04 -35.87 -3.26
CA THR A 584 14.22 -36.93 -3.85
C THR A 584 12.84 -36.97 -3.17
N PRO A 585 11.73 -37.10 -3.91
CA PRO A 585 10.39 -37.11 -3.33
C PRO A 585 10.24 -38.27 -2.33
N LEU A 586 9.76 -37.97 -1.14
CA LEU A 586 9.42 -38.96 -0.11
C LEU A 586 7.96 -39.40 -0.27
N SER A 587 7.61 -40.56 0.29
CA SER A 587 6.23 -41.06 0.34
C SER A 587 5.40 -40.40 1.43
N GLU A 588 4.08 -40.58 1.38
CA GLU A 588 3.18 -40.13 2.46
C GLU A 588 3.58 -40.78 3.79
N GLN A 589 3.84 -42.08 3.80
CA GLN A 589 4.31 -42.82 4.98
C GLN A 589 5.58 -42.19 5.58
N ALA A 590 6.57 -41.86 4.74
CA ALA A 590 7.82 -41.27 5.20
C ALA A 590 7.62 -39.86 5.80
N TYR A 591 6.72 -39.04 5.25
CA TYR A 591 6.40 -37.73 5.83
C TYR A 591 5.60 -37.82 7.13
N LEU A 592 4.69 -38.79 7.26
CA LEU A 592 3.98 -39.04 8.52
C LEU A 592 4.97 -39.54 9.60
N MET A 593 5.93 -40.38 9.23
CA MET A 593 7.03 -40.79 10.12
C MET A 593 7.85 -39.58 10.58
N LEU A 594 8.27 -38.70 9.65
CA LEU A 594 9.00 -37.47 10.00
C LEU A 594 8.17 -36.56 10.93
N THR A 595 6.85 -36.49 10.73
CA THR A 595 5.94 -35.73 11.59
C THR A 595 5.92 -36.29 13.01
N LEU A 596 5.89 -37.62 13.13
CA LEU A 596 5.94 -38.30 14.43
C LEU A 596 7.26 -38.02 15.15
N LEU A 597 8.39 -38.08 14.44
CA LEU A 597 9.70 -37.75 15.00
C LEU A 597 9.79 -36.30 15.50
N ASP A 598 9.21 -35.34 14.76
CA ASP A 598 9.21 -33.93 15.17
C ASP A 598 8.33 -33.65 16.39
N ALA A 599 7.42 -34.56 16.74
CA ALA A 599 6.55 -34.46 17.90
C ALA A 599 7.24 -34.93 19.19
N LEU A 600 8.21 -35.85 19.10
CA LEU A 600 8.89 -36.46 20.26
C LEU A 600 9.43 -35.43 21.28
N PRO A 601 10.06 -34.31 20.88
CA PRO A 601 10.58 -33.32 21.84
C PRO A 601 9.54 -32.69 22.75
N ASN A 602 8.28 -32.67 22.34
CA ASN A 602 7.21 -32.05 23.11
C ASN A 602 6.56 -33.01 24.12
N LEU A 603 6.81 -34.31 24.03
CA LEU A 603 6.08 -35.31 24.81
C LEU A 603 6.47 -35.31 26.30
N PRO A 604 5.54 -35.67 27.20
CA PRO A 604 5.87 -36.04 28.58
C PRO A 604 6.89 -37.20 28.63
N LEU A 605 7.67 -37.30 29.71
CA LEU A 605 8.75 -38.30 29.83
C LEU A 605 8.26 -39.75 29.75
N ASP A 606 7.14 -40.05 30.40
CA ASP A 606 6.49 -41.36 30.39
C ASP A 606 5.99 -41.74 29.00
N VAL A 607 5.35 -40.80 28.31
CA VAL A 607 4.88 -40.99 26.93
C VAL A 607 6.07 -41.13 25.98
N LEU A 608 7.11 -40.29 26.11
CA LEU A 608 8.32 -40.39 25.29
C LEU A 608 8.98 -41.77 25.43
N GLN A 609 9.09 -42.29 26.64
CA GLN A 609 9.66 -43.63 26.90
C GLN A 609 8.89 -44.74 26.17
N ALA A 610 7.56 -44.64 26.14
CA ALA A 610 6.72 -45.60 25.42
C ALA A 610 6.83 -45.45 23.90
N TRP A 611 6.96 -44.21 23.41
CA TRP A 611 6.92 -43.91 21.98
C TRP A 611 8.26 -44.04 21.24
N LEU A 612 9.41 -44.01 21.94
CA LEU A 612 10.72 -44.28 21.34
C LEU A 612 10.79 -45.64 20.60
N PRO A 613 10.46 -46.79 21.23
CA PRO A 613 10.47 -48.08 20.53
C PRO A 613 9.41 -48.16 19.42
N ILE A 614 8.21 -47.61 19.62
CA ILE A 614 7.14 -47.59 18.59
C ILE A 614 7.62 -46.81 17.35
N SER A 615 8.29 -45.68 17.56
CA SER A 615 8.87 -44.87 16.49
C SER A 615 9.96 -45.65 15.74
N ALA A 616 10.81 -46.37 16.45
CA ALA A 616 11.86 -47.20 15.85
C ALA A 616 11.27 -48.36 15.01
N ASP A 617 10.22 -49.01 15.50
CA ASP A 617 9.53 -50.08 14.77
C ASP A 617 8.85 -49.56 13.50
N LEU A 618 8.16 -48.42 13.58
CA LEU A 618 7.57 -47.76 12.41
C LEU A 618 8.64 -47.34 11.40
N LEU A 619 9.77 -46.78 11.85
CA LEU A 619 10.90 -46.43 10.99
C LEU A 619 11.42 -47.66 10.23
N ASN A 620 11.54 -48.81 10.91
CA ASN A 620 12.01 -50.06 10.30
C ASN A 620 11.01 -50.65 9.29
N SER A 621 9.73 -50.30 9.39
CA SER A 621 8.68 -50.75 8.47
C SER A 621 8.75 -50.09 7.07
N ILE A 622 9.47 -48.96 6.92
CA ILE A 622 9.62 -48.26 5.63
C ILE A 622 10.48 -49.09 4.69
N GLU A 623 9.92 -49.68 3.63
CA GLU A 623 10.64 -50.58 2.71
C GLU A 623 11.76 -49.88 1.90
N ASP A 624 11.52 -48.65 1.45
CA ASP A 624 12.50 -47.89 0.66
C ASP A 624 13.71 -47.49 1.51
N THR A 625 14.90 -47.94 1.10
CA THR A 625 16.15 -47.73 1.85
C THR A 625 16.54 -46.25 1.94
N TYR A 626 16.30 -45.47 0.89
CA TYR A 626 16.64 -44.04 0.88
C TYR A 626 15.71 -43.25 1.82
N MET A 627 14.41 -43.50 1.74
CA MET A 627 13.43 -42.85 2.62
C MET A 627 13.68 -43.22 4.08
N ARG A 628 13.98 -44.49 4.36
CA ARG A 628 14.33 -44.98 5.70
C ARG A 628 15.55 -44.27 6.25
N GLU A 629 16.64 -44.17 5.49
CA GLU A 629 17.86 -43.49 5.95
C GLU A 629 17.62 -41.98 6.18
N ARG A 630 16.75 -41.33 5.40
CA ARG A 630 16.33 -39.94 5.64
C ARG A 630 15.60 -39.79 6.97
N CYS A 631 14.60 -40.64 7.24
CA CYS A 631 13.86 -40.63 8.50
C CYS A 631 14.77 -40.98 9.68
N LYS A 632 15.68 -41.93 9.51
CA LYS A 632 16.67 -42.33 10.52
C LYS A 632 17.63 -41.18 10.84
N ALA A 633 18.12 -40.46 9.83
CA ALA A 633 18.95 -39.28 10.04
C ALA A 633 18.22 -38.21 10.86
N ARG A 634 16.94 -37.95 10.55
CA ARG A 634 16.12 -37.04 11.36
C ARG A 634 15.90 -37.58 12.78
N PHE A 635 15.72 -38.87 12.96
CA PHE A 635 15.55 -39.46 14.29
C PHE A 635 16.80 -39.22 15.15
N TRP A 636 17.99 -39.52 14.61
CA TRP A 636 19.25 -39.21 15.30
C TRP A 636 19.42 -37.72 15.58
N GLU A 637 19.09 -36.87 14.61
CA GLU A 637 19.14 -35.41 14.79
C GLU A 637 18.24 -34.97 15.95
N VAL A 638 17.00 -35.46 16.03
CA VAL A 638 16.08 -35.12 17.14
C VAL A 638 16.65 -35.54 18.50
N LEU A 639 17.37 -36.66 18.56
CA LEU A 639 17.98 -37.16 19.80
C LEU A 639 19.27 -36.42 20.17
N GLU A 640 20.05 -35.93 19.19
CA GLU A 640 21.39 -35.36 19.40
C GLU A 640 21.46 -33.82 19.35
N SER A 641 20.57 -33.15 18.60
CA SER A 641 20.71 -31.73 18.19
C SER A 641 20.33 -30.68 19.25
N GLY A 642 19.98 -31.11 20.46
CA GLY A 642 19.55 -30.22 21.55
C GLY A 642 18.12 -29.70 21.40
N GLU A 643 17.30 -30.28 20.52
CA GLU A 643 15.84 -30.03 20.48
C GLU A 643 15.12 -30.56 21.73
N MET A 644 15.74 -31.52 22.43
CA MET A 644 15.26 -32.10 23.69
C MET A 644 15.78 -31.30 24.89
N ASP A 645 14.97 -31.14 25.94
CA ASP A 645 15.46 -30.62 27.22
C ASP A 645 16.32 -31.67 27.95
N VAL A 646 16.93 -31.27 29.09
CA VAL A 646 17.91 -32.09 29.81
C VAL A 646 17.34 -33.45 30.23
N GLU A 647 16.10 -33.47 30.72
CA GLU A 647 15.45 -34.69 31.21
C GLU A 647 15.08 -35.63 30.07
N ARG A 648 14.49 -35.12 28.98
CA ARG A 648 14.20 -35.93 27.78
C ARG A 648 15.47 -36.45 27.13
N SER A 649 16.52 -35.62 27.07
CA SER A 649 17.82 -36.03 26.52
C SER A 649 18.43 -37.18 27.33
N ALA A 650 18.38 -37.11 28.66
CA ALA A 650 18.88 -38.19 29.52
C ALA A 650 18.12 -39.51 29.30
N LEU A 651 16.81 -39.44 29.09
CA LEU A 651 15.97 -40.59 28.76
C LEU A 651 16.33 -41.17 27.39
N CYS A 652 16.48 -40.32 26.38
CA CYS A 652 16.87 -40.70 25.02
C CYS A 652 18.28 -41.31 24.93
N VAL A 653 19.23 -40.88 25.78
CA VAL A 653 20.58 -41.47 25.86
C VAL A 653 20.54 -42.83 26.56
N GLY A 654 19.61 -43.03 27.49
CA GLY A 654 19.44 -44.28 28.22
C GLY A 654 18.76 -45.39 27.42
N TRP A 655 17.87 -45.02 26.49
CA TRP A 655 17.27 -45.90 25.49
C TRP A 655 18.27 -46.21 24.37
#